data_AF-A0A132I2H3-F1
#
_entry.id   AF-A0A132I2H3-F1
#
_cell.length_a   1.000
_cell.length_b   1.000
_cell.length_c   1.000
_cell.angle_alpha   90.00
_cell.angle_beta   90.00
_cell.angle_gamma   90.00
#
_symmetry.space_group_name_H-M   'P 1'
#
loop_
_entity.id
_entity.type
_entity.pdbx_description
1 polymer ?
#
loop_
_entity_poly.entity_id
_entity_poly.type
_entity_poly.pdbx_seq_one_letter_code
_entity_poly.pdbx_strand_id
1 'polypeptide(L)'
;MKQNFNIPVRRTLTVLCGAALAAFAVACQKDNNTVELTAVMADRPDSGAKVYIDGLRACWQQGDAVKIYSGGAAADYSLAVTSADGVSATIRGVAQGDSYTAGYPASAATVTGPGTLAIDFPAVQAYERVAIYSDADGAAQRIASPMAAYSTGDILKFYNVGALLKVVVANTYAEAVTLHSVEVESDNAPLAGTAAVSVSAAGTDIVAVSGTSRTVTLSLSDADVTLASSGGSVTLYLPVLPIAESAKSNLTVLVKATGAGGRYTFVSGSADGGVWIARNQMGSVPARLDEAGKTAVNAHFWGQGTEKSPFLIENEADLYTLRNLVTHTHLDSYDDAVYNANTVYYRQTADLDISRQRAWGQAPTHAVGSTARPFRAHYNGDGHSVKLGVTSSKPHHPIGIFGVVGEGASISCLTSTGSVSTTNHVSTGGVVGLVAGNATIDRCDNKAAIRNSGAEMSDKGVGGVCGQVQADGGTVTLSNCSNHGTVSTAGMRAGGIVGHHSAGTLTVDGCANHAAVGQTSYHHTHQGKGCGGIVGHIHSADGTATVQNCTNNGTVSGFQNIGGLIGRTENATVIAGCANTAAVAARTFGRGRHNIGGMVGSATGTLTLQGAVRQQGDVTGMCYVGGVVGHIASTLTVDEDATVEVDATVKYSGSTTCTTHYTSVQSLASVTGGLAGYCNYLAVNGAVAVRGAVTHSGTAYRCVGGIVGVVGDARKSDCHFTVGNRAVITNEAAVDGTHYTGGFVGWAQKMTISDGSGHHVNTGRVTGSVYVGGIAGHIHHTSGLNRCTNRGNIRGDHHVGGLVGRAEAASTFTYCRNSGAVMAGGGSSMSTDAINQSGVAGILASAGGALSFVRCLNSGDVTAVSGGGSSLYVGGISGYTNAAVTMSDCGNTGHLRGSGVAAAGLAAMCHANTSTITNSYNQGNLTYNSSTSTGGGITSAVNSRPTLKNCYFSGTVSIVGKLTNYGNMSGSYNHSNYTAHCTDCYSIDQTAKGTNYAAANHTITRNTDNEYVTSSRTRLRDALNNWQNSNTAYSTWSSSCHTELPRLSWEDE
;
A
#
# COMPACT_ATOMS: atom_id res chain seq x y z
N MET A 1 49.32 12.33 36.69
CA MET A 1 48.62 11.16 36.09
C MET A 1 47.82 11.69 34.90
N LYS A 2 48.06 11.25 33.67
CA LYS A 2 47.37 10.14 32.94
C LYS A 2 45.86 10.40 32.72
N GLN A 3 45.27 10.23 31.52
CA GLN A 3 45.83 10.00 30.16
C GLN A 3 44.75 10.27 29.06
N ASN A 4 45.14 10.33 27.77
CA ASN A 4 44.33 10.60 26.56
C ASN A 4 43.19 9.53 26.31
N PHE A 5 42.11 9.77 25.52
CA PHE A 5 42.09 9.75 24.03
C PHE A 5 40.70 10.01 23.35
N ASN A 6 40.74 10.50 22.09
CA ASN A 6 39.85 10.32 20.90
C ASN A 6 38.28 10.32 20.91
N ILE A 7 37.68 11.32 20.25
CA ILE A 7 36.98 11.28 18.91
C ILE A 7 36.32 9.93 18.51
N PRO A 8 34.98 9.82 18.17
CA PRO A 8 34.47 10.20 16.81
C PRO A 8 32.95 10.54 16.55
N VAL A 9 32.72 11.58 15.71
CA VAL A 9 31.90 11.58 14.44
C VAL A 9 30.33 11.70 14.38
N ARG A 10 29.86 12.80 13.73
CA ARG A 10 28.62 13.06 12.88
C ARG A 10 27.18 13.00 13.46
N ARG A 11 26.35 14.02 13.12
CA ARG A 11 25.30 13.96 12.04
C ARG A 11 24.52 15.27 11.74
N THR A 12 24.39 15.58 10.43
CA THR A 12 23.21 16.15 9.71
C THR A 12 22.83 17.66 9.83
N LEU A 13 22.09 18.13 8.81
CA LEU A 13 21.78 19.51 8.39
C LEU A 13 20.25 19.74 8.25
N THR A 14 19.76 20.92 8.69
CA THR A 14 18.39 21.45 8.45
C THR A 14 18.41 23.01 8.59
N VAL A 15 17.55 23.84 7.97
CA VAL A 15 17.26 24.07 6.52
C VAL A 15 16.43 25.37 6.34
N LEU A 16 16.44 25.97 5.13
CA LEU A 16 15.50 26.99 4.55
C LEU A 16 15.63 28.51 4.86
N CYS A 17 15.71 29.25 3.73
CA CYS A 17 15.15 30.57 3.38
C CYS A 17 15.53 31.88 4.12
N GLY A 18 15.66 32.95 3.32
CA GLY A 18 15.75 34.33 3.76
C GLY A 18 14.60 35.20 3.20
N ALA A 19 14.09 36.10 4.03
CA ALA A 19 13.13 37.15 3.65
C ALA A 19 13.18 38.30 4.68
N ALA A 20 14.26 39.09 4.67
CA ALA A 20 14.47 40.19 5.62
C ALA A 20 15.22 41.39 4.99
N LEU A 21 15.03 41.62 3.68
CA LEU A 21 15.47 42.86 3.04
C LEU A 21 14.42 43.95 3.24
N ALA A 22 14.87 45.18 3.48
CA ALA A 22 14.08 46.41 3.50
C ALA A 22 12.90 46.47 4.50
N ALA A 23 13.18 46.96 5.72
CA ALA A 23 12.78 48.33 6.10
C ALA A 23 13.20 48.72 7.54
N PHE A 24 14.38 49.31 7.70
CA PHE A 24 14.56 50.50 8.55
C PHE A 24 15.87 51.23 8.24
N ALA A 25 15.82 52.07 7.19
CA ALA A 25 16.73 53.21 7.11
C ALA A 25 16.20 54.34 8.01
N VAL A 26 16.98 55.41 8.17
CA VAL A 26 16.64 56.62 8.97
C VAL A 26 16.73 56.44 10.48
N ALA A 27 17.98 56.39 10.96
CA ALA A 27 18.38 57.13 12.15
C ALA A 27 19.76 57.79 11.86
N CYS A 28 19.83 59.11 11.96
CA CYS A 28 21.09 59.83 12.03
C CYS A 28 21.66 59.71 13.47
N GLN A 29 22.87 60.17 13.83
CA GLN A 29 23.69 61.25 13.27
C GLN A 29 25.15 61.11 13.77
N LYS A 30 26.05 61.98 13.29
CA LYS A 30 27.31 62.48 13.92
C LYS A 30 27.81 61.80 15.21
N ASP A 31 29.10 61.51 15.35
CA ASP A 31 30.14 62.57 15.39
C ASP A 31 31.57 62.09 15.04
N ASN A 32 32.51 63.02 15.03
CA ASN A 32 33.94 62.76 14.79
C ASN A 32 34.54 61.79 15.82
N ASN A 33 35.31 60.79 15.36
CA ASN A 33 36.70 60.58 15.81
C ASN A 33 37.45 59.56 14.95
N THR A 34 38.74 59.80 14.75
CA THR A 34 39.70 58.85 14.19
C THR A 34 39.88 57.65 15.11
N VAL A 35 39.92 56.44 14.55
CA VAL A 35 40.29 55.21 15.27
C VAL A 35 41.69 54.77 14.84
N GLU A 36 42.67 54.96 15.71
CA GLU A 36 43.95 54.26 15.61
C GLU A 36 43.79 52.82 16.11
N LEU A 37 44.43 51.85 15.43
CA LEU A 37 44.69 50.53 15.99
C LEU A 37 46.12 50.10 15.67
N THR A 38 46.95 50.02 16.70
CA THR A 38 48.37 49.67 16.63
C THR A 38 48.57 48.18 16.33
N ALA A 39 49.61 47.85 15.56
CA ALA A 39 49.90 46.50 15.13
C ALA A 39 50.45 45.57 16.23
N VAL A 40 50.27 44.27 16.04
CA VAL A 40 51.12 43.22 16.63
C VAL A 40 51.62 42.34 15.49
N MET A 41 52.93 42.38 15.21
CA MET A 41 53.58 41.36 14.39
C MET A 41 53.99 40.19 15.29
N ALA A 42 53.62 38.97 14.89
CA ALA A 42 54.11 37.74 15.49
C ALA A 42 54.65 36.84 14.36
N ASP A 43 55.85 36.31 14.57
CA ASP A 43 56.65 35.68 13.53
C ASP A 43 56.31 34.19 13.33
N ARG A 44 55.60 33.87 12.24
CA ARG A 44 55.79 32.69 11.36
C ARG A 44 54.79 32.65 10.20
N PRO A 45 55.07 31.90 9.11
CA PRO A 45 54.13 31.67 8.02
C PRO A 45 53.00 30.69 8.42
N ASP A 46 52.21 30.27 7.44
CA ASP A 46 51.23 29.17 7.53
C ASP A 46 49.89 29.46 8.23
N SER A 47 49.40 30.72 8.18
CA SER A 47 47.95 30.96 8.31
C SER A 47 47.45 32.11 7.42
N GLY A 48 46.41 31.83 6.63
CA GLY A 48 45.83 32.81 5.69
C GLY A 48 44.63 33.54 6.31
N ALA A 49 44.81 34.81 6.67
CA ALA A 49 43.72 35.69 7.04
C ALA A 49 43.26 36.54 5.83
N LYS A 50 41.95 36.66 5.62
CA LYS A 50 41.34 37.60 4.67
C LYS A 50 40.24 38.39 5.37
N VAL A 51 40.27 39.71 5.23
CA VAL A 51 39.19 40.61 5.63
C VAL A 51 38.33 40.90 4.39
N TYR A 52 37.02 40.84 4.55
CA TYR A 52 36.04 41.30 3.57
C TYR A 52 35.20 42.44 4.18
N ILE A 53 34.79 43.38 3.34
CA ILE A 53 33.75 44.36 3.65
C ILE A 53 32.70 44.27 2.54
N ASP A 54 31.43 44.31 2.92
CA ASP A 54 30.27 44.09 2.05
C ASP A 54 29.92 45.34 1.21
N GLY A 55 29.11 45.16 0.16
CA GLY A 55 28.95 46.14 -0.92
C GLY A 55 27.68 47.03 -0.88
N LEU A 56 27.33 47.53 -2.07
CA LEU A 56 26.09 48.24 -2.42
C LEU A 56 25.87 49.67 -1.88
N ARG A 57 26.66 50.64 -2.40
CA ARG A 57 26.15 51.79 -3.21
C ARG A 57 27.32 52.70 -3.64
N ALA A 58 27.28 53.17 -4.89
CA ALA A 58 28.27 54.09 -5.46
C ALA A 58 27.79 55.55 -5.41
N CYS A 59 28.68 56.48 -5.05
CA CYS A 59 28.36 57.89 -4.79
C CYS A 59 29.33 58.89 -5.46
N TRP A 60 29.93 58.55 -6.60
CA TRP A 60 30.82 59.44 -7.38
C TRP A 60 30.33 59.53 -8.83
N GLN A 61 30.42 60.72 -9.44
CA GLN A 61 29.95 60.98 -10.80
C GLN A 61 31.07 61.52 -11.71
N GLN A 62 30.86 61.44 -13.02
CA GLN A 62 31.83 61.85 -14.03
C GLN A 62 31.95 63.38 -14.07
N GLY A 63 33.00 63.90 -13.42
CA GLY A 63 33.33 65.34 -13.39
C GLY A 63 34.30 65.71 -12.29
N ASP A 64 34.27 65.00 -11.16
CA ASP A 64 35.14 65.26 -10.01
C ASP A 64 36.59 64.80 -10.26
N ALA A 65 37.56 65.68 -10.03
CA ALA A 65 38.97 65.45 -10.36
C ALA A 65 39.88 65.53 -9.13
N VAL A 66 40.47 64.41 -8.73
CA VAL A 66 41.55 64.38 -7.73
C VAL A 66 42.90 64.57 -8.43
N LYS A 67 43.50 65.76 -8.26
CA LYS A 67 44.84 66.07 -8.78
C LYS A 67 45.91 65.82 -7.72
N ILE A 68 46.90 65.00 -8.04
CA ILE A 68 48.15 64.92 -7.28
C ILE A 68 49.14 65.92 -7.88
N TYR A 69 49.63 66.85 -7.07
CA TYR A 69 50.64 67.82 -7.48
C TYR A 69 52.04 67.27 -7.19
N SER A 70 52.96 67.35 -8.15
CA SER A 70 54.40 67.29 -7.87
C SER A 70 54.90 68.70 -7.57
N GLY A 71 55.54 68.89 -6.41
CA GLY A 71 55.76 70.21 -5.82
C GLY A 71 57.03 70.30 -4.97
N GLY A 72 58.19 69.94 -5.53
CA GLY A 72 59.47 70.01 -4.82
C GLY A 72 59.87 68.71 -4.14
N ALA A 73 61.11 68.68 -3.64
CA ALA A 73 61.80 67.47 -3.22
C ALA A 73 61.43 66.95 -1.81
N ALA A 74 61.78 65.68 -1.58
CA ALA A 74 61.88 64.98 -0.29
C ALA A 74 60.58 64.47 0.38
N ALA A 75 60.30 63.19 0.12
CA ALA A 75 60.05 62.16 1.15
C ALA A 75 59.13 62.49 2.35
N ASP A 76 57.84 62.64 2.10
CA ASP A 76 56.80 61.95 2.89
C ASP A 76 55.47 61.96 2.13
N TYR A 77 55.06 60.81 1.58
CA TYR A 77 53.82 60.74 0.79
C TYR A 77 52.62 60.43 1.70
N SER A 78 51.49 61.08 1.41
CA SER A 78 50.19 60.76 2.02
C SER A 78 49.08 60.82 0.97
N LEU A 79 48.11 59.91 1.10
CA LEU A 79 46.96 59.81 0.20
C LEU A 79 45.71 60.23 0.98
N ALA A 80 45.16 61.40 0.64
CA ALA A 80 43.90 61.88 1.19
C ALA A 80 42.78 61.72 0.15
N VAL A 81 41.71 61.01 0.50
CA VAL A 81 40.47 60.95 -0.29
C VAL A 81 39.41 61.70 0.49
N THR A 82 38.80 62.71 -0.14
CA THR A 82 37.75 63.54 0.47
C THR A 82 36.47 63.40 -0.32
N SER A 83 35.35 63.22 0.38
CA SER A 83 34.02 63.13 -0.21
C SER A 83 33.43 64.51 -0.51
N ALA A 84 32.46 64.61 -1.42
CA ALA A 84 31.78 65.88 -1.75
C ALA A 84 30.98 66.48 -0.57
N ASP A 85 30.63 65.66 0.43
CA ASP A 85 30.06 66.07 1.73
C ASP A 85 31.14 66.37 2.81
N GLY A 86 32.41 66.41 2.42
CA GLY A 86 33.52 66.98 3.21
C GLY A 86 34.27 66.03 4.14
N VAL A 87 33.94 64.73 4.14
CA VAL A 87 34.61 63.73 4.98
C VAL A 87 35.91 63.28 4.32
N SER A 88 37.03 63.38 5.04
CA SER A 88 38.36 63.07 4.50
C SER A 88 39.05 61.92 5.25
N ALA A 89 39.49 60.91 4.50
CA ALA A 89 40.31 59.80 4.98
C ALA A 89 41.74 59.98 4.47
N THR A 90 42.74 60.00 5.37
CA THR A 90 44.15 60.24 5.03
C THR A 90 45.03 59.07 5.45
N ILE A 91 45.69 58.44 4.48
CA ILE A 91 46.72 57.42 4.68
C ILE A 91 48.09 58.12 4.68
N ARG A 92 48.94 57.88 5.68
CA ARG A 92 50.31 58.42 5.77
C ARG A 92 51.34 57.30 5.69
N GLY A 93 52.56 57.64 5.23
CA GLY A 93 53.68 56.69 5.16
C GLY A 93 53.66 55.78 3.93
N VAL A 94 53.11 56.26 2.80
CA VAL A 94 53.20 55.53 1.52
C VAL A 94 54.58 55.77 0.87
N ALA A 95 55.14 54.74 0.23
CA ALA A 95 56.53 54.75 -0.24
C ALA A 95 56.66 54.89 -1.76
N GLN A 96 57.79 55.44 -2.22
CA GLN A 96 58.08 55.63 -3.64
C GLN A 96 58.47 54.31 -4.31
N GLY A 97 57.48 53.62 -4.87
CA GLY A 97 57.63 52.36 -5.60
C GLY A 97 56.42 51.43 -5.49
N ASP A 98 55.62 51.59 -4.43
CA ASP A 98 54.45 50.75 -4.18
C ASP A 98 53.24 51.12 -5.04
N SER A 99 52.48 50.12 -5.47
CA SER A 99 51.35 50.26 -6.38
C SER A 99 50.00 50.11 -5.66
N TYR A 100 49.27 51.21 -5.51
CA TYR A 100 47.92 51.24 -4.94
C TYR A 100 46.88 51.25 -6.06
N THR A 101 45.89 50.35 -6.01
CA THR A 101 45.02 50.05 -7.16
C THR A 101 43.54 50.32 -6.89
N ALA A 102 42.93 51.13 -7.78
CA ALA A 102 41.49 51.19 -8.05
C ALA A 102 41.29 51.32 -9.59
N GLY A 103 40.13 50.95 -10.15
CA GLY A 103 39.86 51.03 -11.60
C GLY A 103 38.37 50.75 -11.94
N TYR A 104 37.86 50.92 -13.19
CA TYR A 104 38.35 51.32 -14.54
C TYR A 104 37.10 51.60 -15.44
N PRO A 105 37.09 51.89 -16.78
CA PRO A 105 38.11 52.18 -17.83
C PRO A 105 37.83 53.59 -18.49
N ALA A 106 37.80 53.98 -19.81
CA ALA A 106 38.11 53.50 -21.18
C ALA A 106 38.09 54.70 -22.21
N SER A 107 38.57 54.50 -23.48
CA SER A 107 38.18 55.23 -24.73
C SER A 107 38.64 56.71 -24.92
N ALA A 108 38.69 57.36 -26.12
CA ALA A 108 38.74 56.93 -27.54
C ALA A 108 39.22 58.05 -28.56
N ALA A 109 40.21 57.73 -29.43
CA ALA A 109 40.63 58.28 -30.75
C ALA A 109 41.89 59.21 -30.95
N THR A 110 43.03 58.59 -31.36
CA THR A 110 44.11 59.06 -32.31
C THR A 110 45.34 59.91 -31.88
N VAL A 111 46.49 59.65 -32.57
CA VAL A 111 47.87 60.21 -32.43
C VAL A 111 48.33 60.98 -33.70
N THR A 112 49.28 61.91 -33.60
CA THR A 112 50.14 62.38 -34.73
C THR A 112 51.66 62.35 -34.42
N GLY A 113 52.51 62.12 -35.45
CA GLY A 113 53.96 61.83 -35.33
C GLY A 113 54.92 63.05 -35.29
N PRO A 114 56.20 62.96 -35.75
CA PRO A 114 56.76 62.00 -36.72
C PRO A 114 57.99 61.17 -36.27
N GLY A 115 58.21 60.02 -36.91
CA GLY A 115 59.46 59.23 -36.80
C GLY A 115 59.26 57.73 -37.07
N THR A 116 59.89 57.18 -38.10
CA THR A 116 59.67 55.79 -38.56
C THR A 116 60.77 54.81 -38.16
N LEU A 117 60.37 53.64 -37.68
CA LEU A 117 61.00 52.36 -38.06
C LEU A 117 59.92 51.28 -38.13
N ALA A 118 60.06 50.31 -39.04
CA ALA A 118 59.14 49.19 -39.21
C ALA A 118 59.90 47.87 -39.32
N ILE A 119 59.28 46.79 -38.84
CA ILE A 119 59.50 45.38 -39.21
C ILE A 119 58.21 44.63 -38.83
N ASP A 120 57.87 43.58 -39.57
CA ASP A 120 56.52 43.00 -39.67
C ASP A 120 56.53 41.49 -39.39
N PHE A 121 55.47 40.97 -38.76
CA PHE A 121 55.16 39.54 -38.59
C PHE A 121 53.66 39.35 -38.22
N PRO A 122 53.07 38.15 -38.46
CA PRO A 122 51.81 38.07 -39.21
C PRO A 122 50.52 38.20 -38.39
N ALA A 123 49.43 38.44 -39.12
CA ALA A 123 48.11 38.76 -38.59
C ALA A 123 47.48 37.68 -37.70
N VAL A 124 47.05 38.10 -36.51
CA VAL A 124 45.92 37.52 -35.79
C VAL A 124 44.67 38.33 -36.16
N GLN A 125 43.53 37.67 -36.34
CA GLN A 125 42.29 38.33 -36.79
C GLN A 125 41.76 39.34 -35.77
N ALA A 126 41.20 40.43 -36.27
CA ALA A 126 40.49 41.41 -35.46
C ALA A 126 38.99 41.09 -35.37
N TYR A 127 38.40 41.36 -34.21
CA TYR A 127 37.04 41.89 -34.17
C TYR A 127 37.09 43.36 -33.74
N GLU A 128 36.30 44.19 -34.40
CA GLU A 128 36.47 45.65 -34.42
C GLU A 128 35.72 46.40 -33.31
N ARG A 129 36.33 47.53 -32.89
CA ARG A 129 35.71 48.72 -32.26
C ARG A 129 35.19 48.51 -30.81
N VAL A 130 35.25 49.52 -29.94
CA VAL A 130 35.31 50.98 -30.19
C VAL A 130 36.55 51.66 -29.55
N ALA A 131 37.46 52.09 -30.43
CA ALA A 131 38.35 53.27 -30.35
C ALA A 131 39.31 53.52 -29.15
N ILE A 132 40.47 54.10 -29.47
CA ILE A 132 41.68 54.15 -28.63
C ILE A 132 42.17 55.59 -28.58
N TYR A 133 42.09 56.28 -27.43
CA TYR A 133 42.73 57.60 -27.29
C TYR A 133 44.15 57.39 -26.78
N SER A 134 45.03 58.22 -27.31
CA SER A 134 46.32 58.56 -26.76
C SER A 134 46.26 59.94 -26.10
N ASP A 135 47.30 60.31 -25.37
CA ASP A 135 48.32 61.17 -25.98
C ASP A 135 49.62 61.04 -25.17
N ALA A 136 50.64 61.81 -25.57
CA ALA A 136 52.00 61.77 -25.05
C ALA A 136 52.07 61.79 -23.50
N ASP A 137 53.02 61.12 -22.84
CA ASP A 137 54.31 60.58 -23.32
C ASP A 137 54.51 59.08 -22.99
N GLY A 138 55.45 58.44 -23.70
CA GLY A 138 55.59 56.98 -23.72
C GLY A 138 56.22 56.34 -22.47
N ALA A 139 55.41 55.73 -21.61
CA ALA A 139 55.85 54.66 -20.69
C ALA A 139 54.72 53.66 -20.36
N ALA A 140 55.01 52.35 -20.48
CA ALA A 140 54.27 51.20 -19.95
C ALA A 140 52.75 51.04 -20.27
N GLN A 141 52.44 50.22 -21.28
CA GLN A 141 51.13 49.56 -21.43
C GLN A 141 50.90 48.55 -20.28
N ARG A 142 49.66 48.36 -19.78
CA ARG A 142 49.32 47.23 -18.89
C ARG A 142 47.96 46.59 -19.21
N ILE A 143 47.95 45.27 -19.23
CA ILE A 143 46.80 44.37 -19.44
C ILE A 143 46.28 43.89 -18.07
N ALA A 144 44.97 43.64 -17.94
CA ALA A 144 44.31 43.35 -16.66
C ALA A 144 43.90 41.88 -16.43
N SER A 145 44.86 40.95 -16.49
CA SER A 145 44.80 39.68 -15.75
C SER A 145 46.19 39.02 -15.61
N PRO A 146 46.44 38.20 -14.57
CA PRO A 146 47.75 38.23 -13.91
C PRO A 146 48.68 37.07 -14.29
N MET A 147 49.65 37.33 -15.18
CA MET A 147 50.81 36.45 -15.37
C MET A 147 51.96 36.86 -14.46
N ALA A 148 52.26 36.05 -13.44
CA ALA A 148 53.47 36.23 -12.63
C ALA A 148 54.66 35.59 -13.37
N ALA A 149 55.37 36.41 -14.15
CA ALA A 149 56.60 36.02 -14.81
C ALA A 149 57.82 36.37 -13.95
N TYR A 150 58.81 35.47 -13.86
CA TYR A 150 60.15 35.85 -13.41
C TYR A 150 61.24 35.15 -14.24
N SER A 151 62.41 35.79 -14.33
CA SER A 151 63.59 35.26 -15.01
C SER A 151 64.41 34.42 -14.03
N THR A 152 64.94 33.30 -14.51
CA THR A 152 66.12 32.66 -13.93
C THR A 152 67.15 32.49 -15.05
N GLY A 153 67.87 33.58 -15.33
CA GLY A 153 68.67 33.71 -16.55
C GLY A 153 67.78 33.88 -17.79
N ASP A 154 68.26 33.40 -18.94
CA ASP A 154 67.65 33.63 -20.26
C ASP A 154 66.33 32.88 -20.51
N ILE A 155 65.77 32.22 -19.47
CA ILE A 155 64.47 31.54 -19.53
C ILE A 155 63.48 32.27 -18.62
N LEU A 156 62.45 32.84 -19.26
CA LEU A 156 61.29 33.42 -18.59
C LEU A 156 60.28 32.30 -18.24
N LYS A 157 59.87 32.21 -16.97
CA LYS A 157 58.86 31.23 -16.53
C LYS A 157 57.65 31.94 -15.93
N PHE A 158 56.46 31.41 -16.21
CA PHE A 158 55.18 31.94 -15.76
C PHE A 158 54.55 31.01 -14.71
N TYR A 159 53.99 31.60 -13.66
CA TYR A 159 53.15 30.89 -12.69
C TYR A 159 51.84 31.65 -12.42
N ASN A 160 50.92 30.97 -11.73
CA ASN A 160 49.53 31.35 -11.47
C ASN A 160 48.59 31.27 -12.69
N VAL A 161 48.46 30.06 -13.26
CA VAL A 161 47.36 29.75 -14.18
C VAL A 161 46.10 29.46 -13.36
N GLY A 162 45.13 30.37 -13.37
CA GLY A 162 43.76 30.05 -12.93
C GLY A 162 43.27 28.86 -13.78
N ALA A 163 43.00 27.72 -13.13
CA ALA A 163 43.29 26.42 -13.71
C ALA A 163 42.68 26.19 -15.10
N LEU A 164 43.50 26.30 -16.14
CA LEU A 164 43.10 26.09 -17.53
C LEU A 164 43.30 24.62 -17.90
N LEU A 165 42.17 23.93 -18.00
CA LEU A 165 42.06 22.57 -18.50
C LEU A 165 42.11 22.59 -20.03
N LYS A 166 43.18 22.01 -20.59
CA LYS A 166 43.30 21.78 -22.04
C LYS A 166 42.68 20.42 -22.39
N VAL A 167 41.68 20.44 -23.25
CA VAL A 167 41.04 19.25 -23.83
C VAL A 167 41.31 19.23 -25.33
N VAL A 168 41.83 18.13 -25.87
CA VAL A 168 42.11 17.99 -27.30
C VAL A 168 41.24 16.88 -27.91
N VAL A 169 40.31 17.26 -28.78
CA VAL A 169 39.44 16.34 -29.52
C VAL A 169 40.03 16.19 -30.93
N ALA A 170 40.26 14.95 -31.38
CA ALA A 170 40.91 14.65 -32.65
C ALA A 170 40.17 13.54 -33.42
N ASN A 171 40.00 13.75 -34.72
CA ASN A 171 39.40 12.80 -35.64
C ASN A 171 40.45 11.85 -36.22
N THR A 172 40.32 10.56 -35.89
CA THR A 172 41.15 9.46 -36.40
C THR A 172 40.45 8.61 -37.47
N TYR A 173 39.23 8.96 -37.88
CA TYR A 173 38.47 8.23 -38.90
C TYR A 173 38.89 8.62 -40.32
N ALA A 174 38.61 7.74 -41.28
CA ALA A 174 38.84 7.98 -42.71
C ALA A 174 37.86 9.01 -43.34
N GLU A 175 36.81 9.40 -42.61
CA GLU A 175 35.82 10.39 -43.02
C GLU A 175 35.89 11.63 -42.10
N ALA A 176 35.36 12.76 -42.57
CA ALA A 176 35.29 13.99 -41.77
C ALA A 176 34.18 13.89 -40.71
N VAL A 177 34.43 14.43 -39.52
CA VAL A 177 33.53 14.32 -38.35
C VAL A 177 33.20 15.73 -37.85
N THR A 178 31.94 16.13 -37.96
CA THR A 178 31.51 17.50 -37.68
C THR A 178 30.97 17.63 -36.26
N LEU A 179 31.71 18.32 -35.39
CA LEU A 179 31.35 18.51 -33.99
C LEU A 179 30.28 19.59 -33.82
N HIS A 180 29.33 19.33 -32.92
CA HIS A 180 28.14 20.14 -32.70
C HIS A 180 28.00 20.63 -31.25
N SER A 181 28.55 19.89 -30.28
CA SER A 181 28.76 20.33 -28.90
C SER A 181 29.84 19.50 -28.21
N VAL A 182 30.54 20.08 -27.23
CA VAL A 182 31.47 19.36 -26.35
C VAL A 182 31.15 19.68 -24.90
N GLU A 183 30.85 18.66 -24.12
CA GLU A 183 30.47 18.79 -22.72
C GLU A 183 31.56 18.25 -21.79
N VAL A 184 31.79 18.95 -20.68
CA VAL A 184 32.78 18.57 -19.68
C VAL A 184 32.17 18.59 -18.28
N GLU A 185 32.23 17.46 -17.58
CA GLU A 185 31.63 17.25 -16.25
C GLU A 185 32.72 16.94 -15.20
N SER A 186 32.50 17.37 -13.94
CA SER A 186 33.37 17.08 -12.79
C SER A 186 32.58 16.58 -11.58
N ASP A 187 32.89 15.35 -11.13
CA ASP A 187 32.17 14.63 -10.06
C ASP A 187 31.94 15.47 -8.79
N ASN A 188 32.92 16.30 -8.42
CA ASN A 188 33.08 16.81 -7.05
C ASN A 188 33.32 18.33 -6.94
N ALA A 189 33.48 19.05 -8.05
CA ALA A 189 33.80 20.49 -8.03
C ALA A 189 32.89 21.29 -8.99
N PRO A 190 32.41 22.49 -8.60
CA PRO A 190 31.79 23.40 -9.55
C PRO A 190 32.80 23.85 -10.60
N LEU A 191 32.41 23.78 -11.87
CA LEU A 191 33.12 24.36 -12.99
C LEU A 191 32.57 25.78 -13.18
N ALA A 192 33.46 26.79 -13.24
CA ALA A 192 33.05 28.18 -13.38
C ALA A 192 34.13 29.01 -14.06
N GLY A 193 33.73 29.71 -15.13
CA GLY A 193 34.57 30.67 -15.85
C GLY A 193 34.21 30.78 -17.32
N THR A 194 34.70 31.83 -17.97
CA THR A 194 34.45 32.14 -19.38
C THR A 194 35.40 31.33 -20.27
N ALA A 195 34.92 30.22 -20.84
CA ALA A 195 35.70 29.45 -21.82
C ALA A 195 35.82 30.20 -23.15
N ALA A 196 36.99 30.09 -23.79
CA ALA A 196 37.22 30.53 -25.16
C ALA A 196 37.68 29.34 -26.01
N VAL A 197 36.98 29.09 -27.12
CA VAL A 197 37.25 27.96 -28.01
C VAL A 197 38.03 28.45 -29.24
N SER A 198 39.33 28.22 -29.25
CA SER A 198 40.19 28.50 -30.40
C SER A 198 40.19 27.32 -31.38
N VAL A 199 39.26 27.31 -32.33
CA VAL A 199 39.26 26.30 -33.40
C VAL A 199 40.38 26.63 -34.40
N SER A 200 41.35 25.72 -34.56
CA SER A 200 42.50 25.91 -35.48
C SER A 200 42.16 25.70 -36.96
N ALA A 201 40.88 25.57 -37.31
CA ALA A 201 40.36 25.51 -38.67
C ALA A 201 38.95 26.12 -38.69
N ALA A 202 38.73 27.10 -39.58
CA ALA A 202 37.56 28.00 -39.61
C ALA A 202 37.38 28.85 -38.33
N GLY A 203 37.76 30.14 -38.43
CA GLY A 203 37.66 31.09 -37.33
C GLY A 203 36.24 31.61 -37.11
N THR A 204 35.59 31.11 -36.07
CA THR A 204 34.31 31.59 -35.53
C THR A 204 34.40 31.66 -34.01
N ASP A 205 34.17 32.83 -33.44
CA ASP A 205 34.20 33.05 -31.99
C ASP A 205 32.94 32.48 -31.33
N ILE A 206 33.10 31.43 -30.53
CA ILE A 206 32.00 30.76 -29.84
C ILE A 206 31.79 31.40 -28.46
N VAL A 207 30.56 31.89 -28.23
CA VAL A 207 30.21 32.72 -27.08
C VAL A 207 30.15 31.91 -25.78
N ALA A 208 30.52 32.57 -24.69
CA ALA A 208 30.64 32.00 -23.35
C ALA A 208 29.36 31.35 -22.80
N VAL A 209 29.54 30.27 -22.04
CA VAL A 209 28.50 29.68 -21.18
C VAL A 209 28.82 30.01 -19.72
N SER A 210 27.94 30.80 -19.10
CA SER A 210 28.00 31.11 -17.66
C SER A 210 27.18 30.10 -16.86
N GLY A 211 27.83 29.37 -15.95
CA GLY A 211 27.16 28.45 -15.04
C GLY A 211 27.91 28.29 -13.73
N THR A 212 27.18 27.94 -12.67
CA THR A 212 27.71 27.52 -11.35
C THR A 212 27.53 26.02 -11.14
N SER A 213 27.60 25.25 -12.24
CA SER A 213 27.25 23.82 -12.29
C SER A 213 28.48 22.92 -12.14
N ARG A 214 28.28 21.61 -12.05
CA ARG A 214 29.35 20.60 -12.19
C ARG A 214 29.70 20.31 -13.66
N THR A 215 28.95 20.89 -14.59
CA THR A 215 29.02 20.60 -16.02
C THR A 215 29.13 21.89 -16.82
N VAL A 216 30.00 21.91 -17.84
CA VAL A 216 30.14 22.99 -18.83
C VAL A 216 29.89 22.41 -20.21
N THR A 217 28.74 22.76 -20.78
CA THR A 217 28.33 22.39 -22.13
C THR A 217 28.77 23.48 -23.12
N LEU A 218 29.75 23.21 -23.98
CA LEU A 218 30.08 24.11 -25.10
C LEU A 218 29.16 23.78 -26.28
N SER A 219 28.18 24.65 -26.55
CA SER A 219 27.36 24.55 -27.77
C SER A 219 28.14 25.14 -28.94
N LEU A 220 28.28 24.39 -30.04
CA LEU A 220 28.91 24.87 -31.28
C LEU A 220 27.82 25.31 -32.30
N SER A 221 26.63 25.66 -31.80
CA SER A 221 25.36 25.66 -32.55
C SER A 221 25.24 26.66 -33.70
N ASP A 222 26.10 27.67 -33.78
CA ASP A 222 26.17 28.62 -34.90
C ASP A 222 27.38 28.35 -35.84
N ALA A 223 28.23 27.37 -35.52
CA ALA A 223 29.44 27.03 -36.26
C ALA A 223 29.86 25.56 -36.06
N ASP A 224 29.28 24.67 -36.87
CA ASP A 224 29.61 23.23 -36.93
C ASP A 224 31.11 23.00 -37.23
N VAL A 225 31.84 22.39 -36.29
CA VAL A 225 33.31 22.22 -36.38
C VAL A 225 33.67 20.91 -37.08
N THR A 226 33.81 20.96 -38.40
CA THR A 226 34.23 19.80 -39.22
C THR A 226 35.71 19.46 -39.03
N LEU A 227 35.99 18.42 -38.25
CA LEU A 227 37.32 17.83 -38.16
C LEU A 227 37.59 16.98 -39.41
N ALA A 228 38.57 17.40 -40.22
CA ALA A 228 39.00 16.65 -41.38
C ALA A 228 39.39 15.19 -41.05
N SER A 229 39.11 14.29 -42.00
CA SER A 229 39.51 12.88 -41.95
C SER A 229 41.00 12.71 -41.65
N SER A 230 41.35 11.73 -40.81
CA SER A 230 42.73 11.31 -40.54
C SER A 230 43.65 12.45 -40.07
N GLY A 231 43.30 13.11 -38.96
CA GLY A 231 44.21 14.03 -38.25
C GLY A 231 43.63 15.42 -37.93
N GLY A 232 42.40 15.76 -38.36
CA GLY A 232 41.75 16.99 -37.94
C GLY A 232 41.54 17.03 -36.42
N SER A 233 41.86 18.14 -35.76
CA SER A 233 41.66 18.28 -34.31
C SER A 233 41.28 19.70 -33.89
N VAL A 234 40.63 19.79 -32.73
CA VAL A 234 40.29 21.04 -32.04
C VAL A 234 40.82 20.99 -30.61
N THR A 235 41.31 22.12 -30.11
CA THR A 235 41.73 22.28 -28.71
C THR A 235 40.77 23.23 -28.00
N LEU A 236 40.26 22.80 -26.86
CA LEU A 236 39.38 23.56 -25.98
C LEU A 236 40.17 23.95 -24.73
N TYR A 237 39.96 25.18 -24.26
CA TYR A 237 40.60 25.74 -23.08
C TYR A 237 39.53 26.19 -22.08
N LEU A 238 39.30 25.32 -21.07
CA LEU A 238 38.28 25.51 -20.06
C LEU A 238 38.89 26.08 -18.77
N PRO A 239 38.50 27.28 -18.31
CA PRO A 239 38.83 27.73 -16.96
C PRO A 239 38.01 26.92 -15.94
N VAL A 240 38.69 26.34 -14.95
CA VAL A 240 38.06 25.67 -13.82
C VAL A 240 38.53 26.29 -12.51
N LEU A 241 37.68 26.27 -11.48
CA LEU A 241 38.08 26.70 -10.14
C LEU A 241 39.21 25.80 -9.61
N PRO A 242 40.13 26.32 -8.77
CA PRO A 242 41.24 25.52 -8.23
C PRO A 242 40.71 24.38 -7.36
N ILE A 243 40.67 23.18 -7.94
CA ILE A 243 40.28 21.94 -7.26
C ILE A 243 41.36 21.63 -6.22
N ALA A 244 40.98 21.58 -4.94
CA ALA A 244 41.90 21.28 -3.85
C ALA A 244 42.57 19.90 -4.07
N GLU A 245 43.87 19.82 -3.81
CA GLU A 245 44.69 18.65 -4.16
C GLU A 245 44.25 17.33 -3.47
N SER A 246 43.53 17.45 -2.35
CA SER A 246 42.88 16.32 -1.65
C SER A 246 41.62 15.78 -2.35
N ALA A 247 41.00 16.54 -3.26
CA ALA A 247 39.79 16.17 -3.97
C ALA A 247 40.14 15.55 -5.34
N LYS A 248 40.16 14.22 -5.40
CA LYS A 248 40.27 13.47 -6.66
C LYS A 248 38.97 13.60 -7.46
N SER A 249 38.84 14.68 -8.23
CA SER A 249 37.82 14.85 -9.26
C SER A 249 38.20 14.02 -10.49
N ASN A 250 37.33 13.11 -10.92
CA ASN A 250 37.38 12.66 -12.31
C ASN A 250 36.85 13.78 -13.22
N LEU A 251 37.07 13.64 -14.52
CA LEU A 251 36.60 14.60 -15.51
C LEU A 251 36.22 13.86 -16.79
N THR A 252 34.96 13.99 -17.19
CA THR A 252 34.40 13.34 -18.38
C THR A 252 34.30 14.35 -19.51
N VAL A 253 34.65 13.95 -20.74
CA VAL A 253 34.50 14.76 -21.96
C VAL A 253 33.58 14.01 -22.92
N LEU A 254 32.46 14.63 -23.31
CA LEU A 254 31.49 14.06 -24.24
C LEU A 254 31.43 14.92 -25.51
N VAL A 255 31.25 14.31 -26.69
CA VAL A 255 31.35 15.01 -27.99
C VAL A 255 30.19 14.61 -28.92
N LYS A 256 29.31 15.56 -29.24
CA LYS A 256 28.29 15.38 -30.27
C LYS A 256 28.89 15.63 -31.64
N ALA A 257 28.66 14.74 -32.59
CA ALA A 257 29.06 14.94 -33.97
C ALA A 257 28.02 14.47 -34.98
N THR A 258 28.20 14.83 -36.26
CA THR A 258 27.46 14.29 -37.39
C THR A 258 28.41 13.60 -38.38
N GLY A 259 27.93 12.48 -38.93
CA GLY A 259 28.70 11.45 -39.63
C GLY A 259 28.20 10.07 -39.18
N ALA A 260 27.75 9.22 -40.12
CA ALA A 260 27.22 7.87 -39.89
C ALA A 260 26.16 7.69 -38.75
N GLY A 261 25.54 8.76 -38.26
CA GLY A 261 24.53 8.73 -37.19
C GLY A 261 25.07 8.67 -35.75
N GLY A 262 26.37 8.94 -35.54
CA GLY A 262 27.09 8.72 -34.28
C GLY A 262 26.94 9.76 -33.17
N ARG A 263 26.47 9.37 -31.97
CA ARG A 263 26.73 10.08 -30.70
C ARG A 263 27.90 9.44 -29.93
N TYR A 264 29.04 10.13 -29.86
CA TYR A 264 30.31 9.53 -29.44
C TYR A 264 30.73 9.93 -28.01
N THR A 265 31.09 8.92 -27.20
CA THR A 265 31.73 9.13 -25.88
C THR A 265 33.06 8.37 -25.84
N PHE A 266 34.18 9.07 -25.65
CA PHE A 266 35.53 8.51 -25.78
C PHE A 266 36.15 8.12 -24.42
N VAL A 267 36.95 7.05 -24.41
CA VAL A 267 37.76 6.61 -23.25
C VAL A 267 39.22 6.51 -23.70
N SER A 268 40.13 7.18 -22.99
CA SER A 268 41.57 7.20 -23.30
C SER A 268 42.28 5.92 -22.85
N GLY A 269 43.10 5.29 -23.69
CA GLY A 269 43.72 4.01 -23.29
C GLY A 269 44.77 3.35 -24.21
N SER A 270 45.54 4.11 -25.00
CA SER A 270 46.66 3.57 -25.80
C SER A 270 47.70 4.67 -26.09
N ALA A 271 48.95 4.30 -26.34
CA ALA A 271 49.95 5.24 -26.88
C ALA A 271 49.60 5.64 -28.33
N ASP A 272 48.92 4.75 -29.06
CA ASP A 272 48.37 4.97 -30.39
C ASP A 272 46.84 5.08 -30.32
N GLY A 273 46.32 6.31 -30.43
CA GLY A 273 44.91 6.61 -30.71
C GLY A 273 44.05 7.21 -29.58
N GLY A 274 43.34 8.30 -29.90
CA GLY A 274 42.10 8.71 -29.21
C GLY A 274 42.21 9.57 -27.94
N VAL A 275 42.29 10.90 -28.12
CA VAL A 275 42.09 11.95 -27.09
C VAL A 275 43.12 11.98 -25.92
N TRP A 276 43.73 13.16 -25.71
CA TRP A 276 44.65 13.40 -24.59
C TRP A 276 44.18 14.60 -23.76
N ILE A 277 44.13 14.44 -22.43
CA ILE A 277 43.87 15.52 -21.47
C ILE A 277 45.19 15.87 -20.77
N ALA A 278 45.60 17.14 -20.86
CA ALA A 278 46.84 17.62 -20.24
C ALA A 278 46.57 18.90 -19.43
N ARG A 279 46.84 18.87 -18.12
CA ARG A 279 46.98 20.11 -17.35
C ARG A 279 48.18 20.88 -17.89
N ASN A 280 48.06 22.19 -18.03
CA ASN A 280 49.21 23.02 -18.41
C ASN A 280 50.16 23.18 -17.20
N GLN A 281 51.11 22.25 -17.09
CA GLN A 281 52.20 22.16 -16.10
C GLN A 281 51.78 22.04 -14.62
N MET A 282 51.53 20.81 -14.17
CA MET A 282 52.18 20.18 -12.99
C MET A 282 51.53 18.80 -12.70
N GLY A 283 52.32 17.73 -12.82
CA GLY A 283 51.94 16.35 -12.48
C GLY A 283 50.95 15.68 -13.44
N SER A 284 51.15 14.38 -13.66
CA SER A 284 50.12 13.51 -14.25
C SER A 284 49.10 13.14 -13.17
N VAL A 285 47.82 13.46 -13.40
CA VAL A 285 46.73 12.94 -12.57
C VAL A 285 46.46 11.50 -13.01
N PRO A 286 46.45 10.50 -12.10
CA PRO A 286 46.00 9.15 -12.44
C PRO A 286 44.49 9.15 -12.62
N ALA A 287 44.02 9.44 -13.84
CA ALA A 287 42.66 9.09 -14.25
C ALA A 287 42.54 7.55 -14.16
N ARG A 288 41.69 7.06 -13.25
CA ARG A 288 41.64 5.64 -12.95
C ARG A 288 40.57 4.97 -13.82
N LEU A 289 41.04 4.24 -14.84
CA LEU A 289 40.18 3.40 -15.67
C LEU A 289 39.47 2.35 -14.82
N ASP A 290 38.14 2.29 -14.91
CA ASP A 290 37.38 1.04 -14.77
C ASP A 290 37.85 0.06 -15.88
N GLU A 291 37.86 -1.25 -15.61
CA GLU A 291 38.82 -2.15 -16.28
C GLU A 291 38.53 -2.55 -17.74
N ALA A 292 39.61 -2.58 -18.53
CA ALA A 292 39.87 -3.49 -19.65
C ALA A 292 38.87 -3.61 -20.82
N GLY A 293 39.14 -2.85 -21.89
CA GLY A 293 39.39 -3.52 -23.17
C GLY A 293 38.21 -3.75 -24.14
N LYS A 294 37.48 -2.69 -24.49
CA LYS A 294 36.79 -2.59 -25.80
C LYS A 294 36.75 -1.13 -26.26
N THR A 295 37.35 -0.83 -27.41
CA THR A 295 37.20 0.45 -28.12
C THR A 295 35.85 0.55 -28.84
N ALA A 296 34.77 0.44 -28.05
CA ALA A 296 33.41 0.70 -28.48
C ALA A 296 33.11 2.18 -28.28
N VAL A 297 33.42 3.03 -29.28
CA VAL A 297 32.90 4.39 -29.24
C VAL A 297 31.39 4.30 -29.46
N ASN A 298 30.59 4.72 -28.48
CA ASN A 298 29.14 4.77 -28.60
C ASN A 298 28.75 5.46 -29.91
N ALA A 299 27.69 5.00 -30.57
CA ALA A 299 27.18 5.60 -31.80
C ALA A 299 25.77 6.17 -31.63
N HIS A 300 25.10 6.01 -30.49
CA HIS A 300 23.65 6.19 -30.40
C HIS A 300 23.15 7.03 -29.22
N PHE A 301 23.93 7.15 -28.14
CA PHE A 301 23.53 7.91 -26.95
C PHE A 301 24.67 8.77 -26.41
N TRP A 302 24.34 9.74 -25.56
CA TRP A 302 25.34 10.37 -24.70
C TRP A 302 25.66 9.45 -23.52
N GLY A 303 26.91 9.41 -23.06
CA GLY A 303 27.33 8.59 -21.93
C GLY A 303 27.83 7.20 -22.35
N GLN A 304 28.27 6.42 -21.35
CA GLN A 304 28.90 5.11 -21.53
C GLN A 304 28.00 3.92 -21.19
N GLY A 305 26.75 4.17 -20.81
CA GLY A 305 25.79 3.12 -20.45
C GLY A 305 26.08 2.48 -19.10
N THR A 306 26.96 3.06 -18.28
CA THR A 306 27.28 2.56 -16.93
C THR A 306 26.40 3.25 -15.89
N GLU A 307 26.29 2.68 -14.68
CA GLU A 307 25.52 3.28 -13.58
C GLU A 307 25.92 4.75 -13.30
N LYS A 308 27.21 5.08 -13.42
CA LYS A 308 27.76 6.44 -13.24
C LYS A 308 27.55 7.35 -14.45
N SER A 309 27.46 6.78 -15.66
CA SER A 309 27.38 7.50 -16.93
C SER A 309 26.34 6.82 -17.85
N PRO A 310 25.04 6.90 -17.50
CA PRO A 310 23.99 6.21 -18.23
C PRO A 310 23.76 6.81 -19.62
N PHE A 311 23.27 6.00 -20.54
CA PHE A 311 22.87 6.42 -21.88
C PHE A 311 21.68 7.38 -21.82
N LEU A 312 21.87 8.64 -22.26
CA LEU A 312 20.82 9.67 -22.16
C LEU A 312 19.79 9.57 -23.29
N ILE A 313 18.51 9.70 -22.91
CA ILE A 313 17.35 9.76 -23.80
C ILE A 313 16.72 11.15 -23.66
N GLU A 314 17.07 12.05 -24.58
CA GLU A 314 16.73 13.48 -24.56
C GLU A 314 15.48 13.83 -25.38
N ASN A 315 15.09 12.96 -26.32
CA ASN A 315 14.03 13.23 -27.29
C ASN A 315 13.46 11.91 -27.88
N GLU A 316 12.40 11.99 -28.69
CA GLU A 316 11.73 10.81 -29.25
C GLU A 316 12.62 9.98 -30.20
N ALA A 317 13.55 10.60 -30.93
CA ALA A 317 14.46 9.88 -31.83
C ALA A 317 15.47 9.02 -31.06
N ASP A 318 15.89 9.44 -29.86
CA ASP A 318 16.69 8.63 -28.96
C ASP A 318 15.91 7.39 -28.52
N LEU A 319 14.63 7.55 -28.12
CA LEU A 319 13.76 6.44 -27.75
C LEU A 319 13.45 5.51 -28.93
N TYR A 320 13.32 6.04 -30.15
CA TYR A 320 13.20 5.25 -31.38
C TYR A 320 14.50 4.48 -31.69
N THR A 321 15.66 5.06 -31.39
CA THR A 321 16.98 4.42 -31.55
C THR A 321 17.13 3.28 -30.55
N LEU A 322 16.82 3.50 -29.27
CA LEU A 322 16.76 2.46 -28.23
C LEU A 322 15.84 1.30 -28.64
N ARG A 323 14.62 1.60 -29.07
CA ARG A 323 13.69 0.60 -29.62
C ARG A 323 14.34 -0.19 -30.76
N ASN A 324 14.98 0.48 -31.72
CA ASN A 324 15.57 -0.19 -32.87
C ASN A 324 16.71 -1.15 -32.45
N LEU A 325 17.65 -0.68 -31.63
CA LEU A 325 18.80 -1.45 -31.14
C LEU A 325 18.39 -2.72 -30.38
N VAL A 326 17.38 -2.61 -29.52
CA VAL A 326 16.85 -3.73 -28.71
C VAL A 326 15.99 -4.67 -29.57
N THR A 327 15.23 -4.16 -30.53
CA THR A 327 14.04 -4.89 -31.04
C THR A 327 14.10 -5.31 -32.51
N HIS A 328 14.98 -4.74 -33.32
CA HIS A 328 15.10 -5.12 -34.75
C HIS A 328 16.21 -6.17 -34.99
N THR A 329 16.11 -6.88 -36.12
CA THR A 329 16.85 -8.13 -36.40
C THR A 329 18.05 -7.92 -37.33
N HIS A 330 18.85 -6.87 -37.10
CA HIS A 330 19.99 -6.49 -37.95
C HIS A 330 21.25 -6.10 -37.16
N LEU A 331 21.39 -6.66 -35.95
CA LEU A 331 22.49 -6.38 -35.03
C LEU A 331 22.95 -7.69 -34.41
N ASP A 332 24.27 -7.86 -34.30
CA ASP A 332 24.89 -9.12 -33.87
C ASP A 332 24.90 -9.23 -32.33
N SER A 333 25.40 -10.36 -31.81
CA SER A 333 25.54 -10.60 -30.36
C SER A 333 26.43 -9.58 -29.63
N TYR A 334 27.17 -8.75 -30.38
CA TYR A 334 27.93 -7.62 -29.87
C TYR A 334 27.01 -6.50 -29.32
N ASP A 335 26.00 -6.08 -30.08
CA ASP A 335 25.17 -4.92 -29.74
C ASP A 335 24.21 -5.21 -28.59
N ASP A 336 23.75 -6.46 -28.45
CA ASP A 336 22.96 -6.87 -27.29
C ASP A 336 23.79 -6.73 -25.99
N ALA A 337 25.11 -6.99 -26.05
CA ALA A 337 26.02 -6.81 -24.92
C ALA A 337 26.39 -5.34 -24.64
N VAL A 338 26.31 -4.44 -25.63
CA VAL A 338 26.61 -2.99 -25.47
C VAL A 338 25.39 -2.17 -25.08
N TYR A 339 24.20 -2.49 -25.61
CA TYR A 339 22.99 -1.68 -25.47
C TYR A 339 21.83 -2.36 -24.74
N ASN A 340 21.89 -3.69 -24.52
CA ASN A 340 20.76 -4.49 -24.00
C ASN A 340 21.19 -5.60 -23.03
N ALA A 341 22.18 -5.33 -22.16
CA ALA A 341 22.59 -6.23 -21.09
C ALA A 341 22.23 -5.65 -19.70
N ASN A 342 22.17 -6.50 -18.68
CA ASN A 342 21.94 -6.13 -17.27
C ASN A 342 23.15 -5.42 -16.61
N THR A 343 24.07 -4.91 -17.41
CA THR A 343 25.15 -3.99 -17.02
C THR A 343 24.98 -2.62 -17.68
N VAL A 344 23.93 -2.44 -18.49
CA VAL A 344 23.65 -1.23 -19.27
C VAL A 344 22.57 -0.39 -18.57
N TYR A 345 22.78 0.92 -18.52
CA TYR A 345 21.95 1.89 -17.82
C TYR A 345 21.55 3.03 -18.76
N TYR A 346 20.27 3.41 -18.72
CA TYR A 346 19.67 4.52 -19.46
C TYR A 346 19.06 5.55 -18.50
N ARG A 347 19.10 6.84 -18.87
CA ARG A 347 18.41 7.93 -18.16
C ARG A 347 17.67 8.85 -19.12
N GLN A 348 16.38 9.05 -18.91
CA GLN A 348 15.57 10.03 -19.64
C GLN A 348 15.80 11.44 -19.06
N THR A 349 15.83 12.48 -19.90
CA THR A 349 16.12 13.87 -19.49
C THR A 349 15.09 14.90 -19.95
N ALA A 350 14.01 14.47 -20.61
CA ALA A 350 12.90 15.30 -21.05
C ALA A 350 11.59 14.50 -21.14
N ASP A 351 10.43 15.17 -21.14
CA ASP A 351 9.15 14.55 -21.50
C ASP A 351 9.07 14.28 -23.01
N LEU A 352 8.57 13.09 -23.40
CA LEU A 352 8.58 12.61 -24.80
C LEU A 352 7.16 12.39 -25.36
N ASP A 353 6.84 12.95 -26.52
CA ASP A 353 5.53 12.81 -27.18
C ASP A 353 5.53 11.88 -28.40
N ILE A 354 5.60 10.57 -28.11
CA ILE A 354 5.45 9.52 -29.13
C ILE A 354 3.99 9.27 -29.54
N SER A 355 3.01 10.11 -29.17
CA SER A 355 1.58 9.84 -29.43
C SER A 355 1.19 9.84 -30.90
N ARG A 356 2.07 10.33 -31.78
CA ARG A 356 1.97 10.19 -33.24
C ARG A 356 2.23 8.74 -33.72
N GLN A 357 2.92 7.91 -32.93
CA GLN A 357 3.20 6.50 -33.22
C GLN A 357 1.97 5.61 -32.94
N ARG A 358 0.91 5.78 -33.76
CA ARG A 358 -0.36 5.04 -33.63
C ARG A 358 -0.19 3.51 -33.64
N ALA A 359 0.85 3.01 -34.30
CA ALA A 359 1.19 1.60 -34.45
C ALA A 359 2.29 1.10 -33.48
N TRP A 360 2.62 1.84 -32.42
CA TRP A 360 3.60 1.40 -31.41
C TRP A 360 3.17 0.06 -30.77
N GLY A 361 4.04 -0.94 -30.84
CA GLY A 361 3.73 -2.32 -30.44
C GLY A 361 3.16 -3.23 -31.55
N GLN A 362 3.12 -2.76 -32.80
CA GLN A 362 2.81 -3.58 -33.98
C GLN A 362 4.07 -3.80 -34.83
N ALA A 363 4.17 -4.89 -35.58
CA ALA A 363 5.24 -5.01 -36.58
C ALA A 363 5.01 -4.01 -37.74
N PRO A 364 6.04 -3.28 -38.23
CA PRO A 364 7.44 -3.29 -37.78
C PRO A 364 7.73 -2.37 -36.58
N THR A 365 6.87 -1.39 -36.29
CA THR A 365 6.98 -0.40 -35.20
C THR A 365 6.69 -0.99 -33.81
N HIS A 366 7.47 -1.99 -33.40
CA HIS A 366 7.39 -2.62 -32.09
C HIS A 366 7.53 -1.60 -30.94
N ALA A 367 7.16 -1.98 -29.71
CA ALA A 367 7.57 -1.23 -28.52
C ALA A 367 9.03 -1.58 -28.15
N VAL A 368 9.63 -0.97 -27.12
CA VAL A 368 11.01 -1.33 -26.71
C VAL A 368 11.03 -2.76 -26.17
N GLY A 369 11.69 -3.68 -26.87
CA GLY A 369 11.73 -5.10 -26.52
C GLY A 369 10.56 -5.91 -27.10
N SER A 370 10.90 -7.11 -27.59
CA SER A 370 9.99 -8.11 -28.18
C SER A 370 10.17 -9.48 -27.52
N THR A 371 9.29 -10.43 -27.83
CA THR A 371 9.41 -11.82 -27.32
C THR A 371 10.69 -12.52 -27.80
N ALA A 372 11.25 -12.12 -28.94
CA ALA A 372 12.51 -12.68 -29.47
C ALA A 372 13.75 -11.95 -28.92
N ARG A 373 13.67 -10.63 -28.72
CA ARG A 373 14.71 -9.79 -28.12
C ARG A 373 14.09 -8.89 -27.05
N PRO A 374 13.98 -9.36 -25.79
CA PRO A 374 13.43 -8.55 -24.70
C PRO A 374 14.44 -7.51 -24.20
N PHE A 375 13.95 -6.44 -23.59
CA PHE A 375 14.77 -5.42 -22.94
C PHE A 375 15.36 -5.96 -21.62
N ARG A 376 16.68 -6.03 -21.48
CA ARG A 376 17.38 -6.61 -20.31
C ARG A 376 18.19 -5.59 -19.48
N ALA A 377 18.21 -4.33 -19.91
CA ALA A 377 18.98 -3.26 -19.29
C ALA A 377 18.19 -2.51 -18.20
N HIS A 378 18.81 -1.49 -17.62
CA HIS A 378 18.21 -0.59 -16.62
C HIS A 378 17.77 0.72 -17.28
N TYR A 379 16.56 1.19 -17.01
CA TYR A 379 16.02 2.45 -17.53
C TYR A 379 15.43 3.30 -16.42
N ASN A 380 16.03 4.46 -16.15
CA ASN A 380 15.50 5.47 -15.23
C ASN A 380 14.81 6.60 -16.03
N GLY A 381 13.53 6.81 -15.80
CA GLY A 381 12.77 7.93 -16.37
C GLY A 381 13.08 9.30 -15.74
N ASP A 382 13.80 9.33 -14.61
CA ASP A 382 14.17 10.52 -13.83
C ASP A 382 13.00 11.45 -13.44
N GLY A 383 11.78 10.89 -13.39
CA GLY A 383 10.53 11.60 -13.12
C GLY A 383 9.80 12.08 -14.38
N HIS A 384 10.41 11.99 -15.56
CA HIS A 384 9.81 12.37 -16.84
C HIS A 384 8.75 11.37 -17.33
N SER A 385 8.05 11.77 -18.39
CA SER A 385 6.95 11.04 -18.98
C SER A 385 7.16 10.68 -20.45
N VAL A 386 6.44 9.64 -20.90
CA VAL A 386 6.32 9.24 -22.31
C VAL A 386 4.83 9.16 -22.65
N LYS A 387 4.42 9.95 -23.63
CA LYS A 387 3.02 10.09 -24.02
C LYS A 387 2.67 9.16 -25.17
N LEU A 388 1.82 8.17 -24.87
CA LEU A 388 1.32 7.17 -25.80
C LEU A 388 0.08 7.66 -26.56
N GLY A 389 -0.12 7.12 -27.75
CA GLY A 389 -1.27 7.41 -28.60
C GLY A 389 -1.70 6.22 -29.44
N VAL A 390 -1.56 5.01 -28.90
CA VAL A 390 -1.66 3.75 -29.64
C VAL A 390 -3.12 3.45 -30.01
N THR A 391 -3.37 3.12 -31.28
CA THR A 391 -4.70 2.76 -31.80
C THR A 391 -4.55 1.55 -32.72
N SER A 392 -4.90 0.36 -32.22
CA SER A 392 -4.24 -0.88 -32.67
C SER A 392 -5.21 -2.05 -32.89
N SER A 393 -5.42 -2.42 -34.16
CA SER A 393 -6.34 -3.48 -34.61
C SER A 393 -5.69 -4.74 -35.19
N LYS A 394 -4.35 -4.79 -35.25
CA LYS A 394 -3.57 -5.97 -35.64
C LYS A 394 -2.38 -6.34 -34.73
N PRO A 395 -2.34 -6.00 -33.42
CA PRO A 395 -1.18 -6.36 -32.61
C PRO A 395 -1.18 -7.87 -32.30
N HIS A 396 -0.03 -8.51 -32.54
CA HIS A 396 0.31 -9.84 -32.02
C HIS A 396 1.36 -9.77 -30.88
N HIS A 397 1.92 -8.58 -30.62
CA HIS A 397 2.99 -8.36 -29.65
C HIS A 397 2.49 -7.56 -28.44
N PRO A 398 3.08 -7.76 -27.24
CA PRO A 398 2.78 -6.95 -26.07
C PRO A 398 3.01 -5.45 -26.27
N ILE A 399 2.22 -4.61 -25.59
CA ILE A 399 2.19 -3.16 -25.75
C ILE A 399 2.42 -2.45 -24.43
N GLY A 400 3.33 -1.48 -24.45
CA GLY A 400 3.63 -0.48 -23.43
C GLY A 400 4.64 0.52 -24.00
N ILE A 401 5.28 1.35 -23.17
CA ILE A 401 6.53 2.04 -23.57
C ILE A 401 7.56 0.94 -23.93
N PHE A 402 7.71 -0.01 -23.03
CA PHE A 402 8.40 -1.28 -23.23
C PHE A 402 7.38 -2.37 -23.63
N GLY A 403 7.67 -3.09 -24.70
CA GLY A 403 6.86 -4.21 -25.16
C GLY A 403 7.12 -5.42 -24.28
N VAL A 404 8.35 -5.91 -24.30
CA VAL A 404 8.80 -7.05 -23.50
C VAL A 404 10.07 -6.71 -22.73
N VAL A 405 9.98 -6.80 -21.41
CA VAL A 405 11.10 -6.70 -20.45
C VAL A 405 11.54 -8.11 -20.07
N GLY A 406 12.84 -8.35 -19.95
CA GLY A 406 13.43 -9.68 -19.73
C GLY A 406 14.40 -9.73 -18.55
N GLU A 407 15.16 -10.82 -18.50
CA GLU A 407 16.08 -11.17 -17.41
C GLU A 407 17.07 -10.06 -17.06
N GLY A 408 17.09 -9.68 -15.78
CA GLY A 408 18.02 -8.71 -15.17
C GLY A 408 17.57 -7.25 -15.25
N ALA A 409 16.49 -6.95 -15.97
CA ALA A 409 16.10 -5.58 -16.27
C ALA A 409 15.53 -4.80 -15.07
N SER A 410 15.63 -3.47 -15.13
CA SER A 410 14.78 -2.60 -14.32
C SER A 410 14.23 -1.40 -15.10
N ILE A 411 13.00 -1.02 -14.79
CA ILE A 411 12.36 0.22 -15.25
C ILE A 411 12.01 1.04 -14.01
N SER A 412 12.46 2.28 -13.91
CA SER A 412 12.22 3.12 -12.73
C SER A 412 11.81 4.56 -13.06
N CYS A 413 11.10 5.19 -12.11
CA CYS A 413 10.81 6.64 -12.09
C CYS A 413 10.23 7.20 -13.40
N LEU A 414 9.32 6.47 -14.05
CA LEU A 414 8.83 6.74 -15.40
C LEU A 414 7.30 6.86 -15.45
N THR A 415 6.78 7.94 -16.05
CA THR A 415 5.33 8.16 -16.21
C THR A 415 4.85 7.85 -17.63
N SER A 416 3.90 6.94 -17.81
CA SER A 416 3.15 6.81 -19.08
C SER A 416 1.95 7.78 -19.12
N THR A 417 1.72 8.48 -20.23
CA THR A 417 0.56 9.39 -20.40
C THR A 417 -0.16 9.17 -21.74
N GLY A 418 -1.30 9.84 -21.96
CA GLY A 418 -2.04 9.76 -23.22
C GLY A 418 -3.02 8.58 -23.28
N SER A 419 -2.93 7.72 -24.30
CA SER A 419 -3.89 6.62 -24.48
C SER A 419 -3.34 5.40 -25.22
N VAL A 420 -3.86 4.21 -24.88
CA VAL A 420 -3.64 2.94 -25.56
C VAL A 420 -4.99 2.26 -25.83
N SER A 421 -5.40 2.16 -27.09
CA SER A 421 -6.63 1.51 -27.52
C SER A 421 -6.32 0.32 -28.43
N THR A 422 -6.72 -0.89 -28.02
CA THR A 422 -6.47 -2.16 -28.72
C THR A 422 -7.77 -2.92 -28.98
N THR A 423 -7.82 -3.71 -30.05
CA THR A 423 -8.97 -4.62 -30.32
C THR A 423 -8.59 -6.11 -30.31
N ASN A 424 -7.34 -6.45 -30.00
CA ASN A 424 -6.83 -7.81 -30.11
C ASN A 424 -6.12 -8.24 -28.81
N HIS A 425 -5.71 -9.50 -28.77
CA HIS A 425 -5.43 -10.25 -27.56
C HIS A 425 -4.01 -10.16 -27.01
N VAL A 426 -3.50 -8.94 -26.89
CA VAL A 426 -2.13 -8.67 -26.45
C VAL A 426 -2.03 -8.19 -25.02
N SER A 427 -0.95 -8.59 -24.34
CA SER A 427 -0.61 -8.11 -23.01
C SER A 427 -0.33 -6.60 -23.09
N THR A 428 -1.13 -5.81 -22.37
CA THR A 428 -1.15 -4.34 -22.55
C THR A 428 -0.94 -3.66 -21.20
N GLY A 429 0.12 -2.88 -21.07
CA GLY A 429 0.36 -1.97 -19.96
C GLY A 429 0.65 -0.55 -20.45
N GLY A 430 0.61 0.43 -19.56
CA GLY A 430 1.04 1.80 -19.86
C GLY A 430 2.56 1.90 -19.95
N VAL A 431 3.28 1.16 -19.10
CA VAL A 431 4.75 1.17 -19.04
C VAL A 431 5.33 -0.10 -19.67
N VAL A 432 4.85 -1.28 -19.27
CA VAL A 432 5.37 -2.59 -19.71
C VAL A 432 4.24 -3.48 -20.26
N GLY A 433 4.39 -4.01 -21.47
CA GLY A 433 3.44 -4.97 -22.03
C GLY A 433 3.53 -6.36 -21.40
N LEU A 434 4.75 -6.91 -21.33
CA LEU A 434 5.07 -8.23 -20.80
C LEU A 434 6.40 -8.21 -20.04
N VAL A 435 6.48 -8.89 -18.90
CA VAL A 435 7.74 -9.30 -18.25
C VAL A 435 7.99 -10.79 -18.51
N ALA A 436 9.19 -11.14 -18.93
CA ALA A 436 9.59 -12.47 -19.42
C ALA A 436 10.89 -13.00 -18.76
N GLY A 437 11.22 -12.54 -17.55
CA GLY A 437 12.39 -12.93 -16.77
C GLY A 437 12.42 -12.18 -15.43
N ASN A 438 13.49 -12.33 -14.65
CA ASN A 438 13.71 -11.55 -13.42
C ASN A 438 13.73 -10.04 -13.76
N ALA A 439 12.87 -9.24 -13.13
CA ALA A 439 12.79 -7.81 -13.39
C ALA A 439 12.23 -6.98 -12.23
N THR A 440 12.59 -5.70 -12.17
CA THR A 440 12.05 -4.72 -11.20
C THR A 440 11.38 -3.54 -11.92
N ILE A 441 10.19 -3.14 -11.48
CA ILE A 441 9.48 -1.95 -11.96
C ILE A 441 9.20 -1.06 -10.74
N ASP A 442 9.88 0.08 -10.60
CA ASP A 442 9.88 0.88 -9.35
C ASP A 442 9.51 2.36 -9.59
N ARG A 443 8.57 2.93 -8.83
CA ARG A 443 8.07 4.32 -9.01
C ARG A 443 7.62 4.62 -10.45
N CYS A 444 6.97 3.65 -11.09
CA CYS A 444 6.44 3.81 -12.45
C CYS A 444 4.94 4.12 -12.41
N ASP A 445 4.54 5.21 -13.06
CA ASP A 445 3.18 5.74 -13.07
C ASP A 445 2.49 5.46 -14.40
N ASN A 446 1.21 5.11 -14.38
CA ASN A 446 0.35 5.20 -15.56
C ASN A 446 -0.75 6.25 -15.41
N LYS A 447 -0.68 7.28 -16.23
CA LYS A 447 -1.72 8.31 -16.43
C LYS A 447 -2.40 8.16 -17.81
N ALA A 448 -2.02 7.15 -18.60
CA ALA A 448 -2.62 6.87 -19.91
C ALA A 448 -3.93 6.07 -19.80
N ALA A 449 -4.96 6.42 -20.57
CA ALA A 449 -6.20 5.64 -20.63
C ALA A 449 -6.00 4.36 -21.46
N ILE A 450 -6.23 3.18 -20.88
CA ILE A 450 -5.99 1.88 -21.51
C ILE A 450 -7.32 1.16 -21.75
N ARG A 451 -7.61 0.87 -23.02
CA ARG A 451 -8.83 0.19 -23.45
C ARG A 451 -8.51 -0.95 -24.40
N ASN A 452 -8.77 -2.18 -23.98
CA ASN A 452 -8.84 -3.32 -24.89
C ASN A 452 -10.31 -3.67 -25.16
N SER A 453 -10.77 -3.59 -26.41
CA SER A 453 -12.14 -3.95 -26.81
C SER A 453 -12.22 -5.19 -27.70
N GLY A 454 -11.24 -6.10 -27.62
CA GLY A 454 -11.28 -7.38 -28.32
C GLY A 454 -12.36 -8.30 -27.78
N ALA A 455 -13.35 -8.62 -28.61
CA ALA A 455 -14.53 -9.41 -28.23
C ALA A 455 -14.32 -10.94 -28.29
N GLU A 456 -13.19 -11.40 -28.80
CA GLU A 456 -12.78 -12.81 -28.71
C GLU A 456 -12.12 -13.10 -27.34
N MET A 457 -11.48 -14.26 -27.17
CA MET A 457 -11.08 -14.76 -25.84
C MET A 457 -9.58 -15.01 -25.74
N SER A 458 -8.96 -14.49 -24.68
CA SER A 458 -7.51 -14.62 -24.45
C SER A 458 -7.14 -14.74 -22.97
N ASP A 459 -5.99 -15.37 -22.72
CA ASP A 459 -5.33 -15.45 -21.42
C ASP A 459 -4.26 -14.39 -21.19
N LYS A 460 -4.15 -13.38 -22.05
CA LYS A 460 -3.33 -12.18 -21.80
C LYS A 460 -4.02 -11.21 -20.84
N GLY A 461 -3.23 -10.34 -20.21
CA GLY A 461 -3.69 -9.36 -19.22
C GLY A 461 -3.61 -7.92 -19.71
N VAL A 462 -4.43 -7.05 -19.12
CA VAL A 462 -4.34 -5.60 -19.28
C VAL A 462 -4.16 -4.97 -17.90
N GLY A 463 -3.04 -4.28 -17.70
CA GLY A 463 -2.72 -3.55 -16.48
C GLY A 463 -2.59 -2.06 -16.75
N GLY A 464 -2.68 -1.22 -15.72
CA GLY A 464 -2.29 0.19 -15.84
C GLY A 464 -0.79 0.32 -16.07
N VAL A 465 0.03 -0.36 -15.26
CA VAL A 465 1.50 -0.29 -15.36
C VAL A 465 2.06 -1.44 -16.20
N CYS A 466 1.71 -2.69 -15.87
CA CYS A 466 2.22 -3.91 -16.47
C CYS A 466 1.10 -4.82 -17.01
N GLY A 467 1.13 -5.17 -18.30
CA GLY A 467 0.11 -6.01 -18.94
C GLY A 467 0.12 -7.46 -18.44
N GLN A 468 1.27 -8.12 -18.49
CA GLN A 468 1.44 -9.49 -18.01
C GLN A 468 2.83 -9.73 -17.39
N VAL A 469 2.91 -10.58 -16.37
CA VAL A 469 4.14 -11.21 -15.89
C VAL A 469 4.12 -12.70 -16.25
N GLN A 470 5.16 -13.16 -16.94
CA GLN A 470 5.39 -14.55 -17.36
C GLN A 470 6.89 -14.86 -17.25
N ALA A 471 7.40 -14.86 -16.01
CA ALA A 471 8.81 -15.12 -15.72
C ALA A 471 8.96 -16.54 -15.18
N ASP A 472 9.00 -17.54 -16.07
CA ASP A 472 9.09 -18.95 -15.70
C ASP A 472 10.32 -19.21 -14.79
N GLY A 473 10.09 -19.60 -13.54
CA GLY A 473 11.13 -19.76 -12.50
C GLY A 473 11.73 -18.46 -11.94
N GLY A 474 11.32 -17.28 -12.43
CA GLY A 474 11.84 -15.97 -12.04
C GLY A 474 11.05 -15.29 -10.92
N THR A 475 11.60 -14.18 -10.43
CA THR A 475 11.02 -13.26 -9.44
C THR A 475 10.82 -11.88 -10.06
N VAL A 476 9.63 -11.32 -9.94
CA VAL A 476 9.30 -10.00 -10.49
C VAL A 476 8.70 -9.12 -9.40
N THR A 477 9.31 -7.94 -9.23
CA THR A 477 8.90 -6.95 -8.23
C THR A 477 8.34 -5.71 -8.92
N LEU A 478 7.14 -5.30 -8.52
CA LEU A 478 6.58 -3.98 -8.84
C LEU A 478 6.43 -3.18 -7.54
N SER A 479 7.16 -2.09 -7.40
CA SER A 479 7.23 -1.30 -6.17
C SER A 479 6.87 0.16 -6.39
N ASN A 480 6.17 0.79 -5.44
CA ASN A 480 5.86 2.23 -5.43
C ASN A 480 5.16 2.75 -6.71
N CYS A 481 4.53 1.88 -7.51
CA CYS A 481 3.94 2.23 -8.80
C CYS A 481 2.49 2.70 -8.67
N SER A 482 2.05 3.68 -9.47
CA SER A 482 0.67 4.17 -9.44
C SER A 482 -0.09 4.02 -10.75
N ASN A 483 -1.42 4.00 -10.68
CA ASN A 483 -2.30 4.07 -11.85
C ASN A 483 -3.43 5.10 -11.66
N HIS A 484 -3.38 6.15 -12.47
CA HIS A 484 -4.40 7.18 -12.63
C HIS A 484 -5.13 7.09 -13.99
N GLY A 485 -4.69 6.22 -14.89
CA GLY A 485 -5.36 5.93 -16.17
C GLY A 485 -6.45 4.88 -16.03
N THR A 486 -7.63 5.09 -16.64
CA THR A 486 -8.71 4.09 -16.62
C THR A 486 -8.30 2.81 -17.36
N VAL A 487 -8.56 1.64 -16.78
CA VAL A 487 -8.26 0.33 -17.40
C VAL A 487 -9.57 -0.39 -17.74
N SER A 488 -9.83 -0.60 -19.03
CA SER A 488 -11.07 -1.22 -19.52
C SER A 488 -10.77 -2.41 -20.44
N THR A 489 -11.40 -3.57 -20.21
CA THR A 489 -11.24 -4.76 -21.07
C THR A 489 -12.56 -5.38 -21.54
N ALA A 490 -12.61 -5.88 -22.76
CA ALA A 490 -13.56 -6.92 -23.16
C ALA A 490 -12.91 -8.29 -22.92
N GLY A 491 -13.58 -9.21 -22.21
CA GLY A 491 -13.21 -10.63 -22.11
C GLY A 491 -11.84 -11.00 -21.52
N MET A 492 -11.01 -10.04 -21.08
CA MET A 492 -9.63 -10.25 -20.62
C MET A 492 -9.44 -9.93 -19.12
N ARG A 493 -8.32 -10.39 -18.55
CA ARG A 493 -7.94 -10.12 -17.16
C ARG A 493 -7.55 -8.64 -17.03
N ALA A 494 -8.03 -7.96 -15.99
CA ALA A 494 -7.89 -6.50 -15.84
C ALA A 494 -7.34 -6.13 -14.46
N GLY A 495 -6.23 -5.40 -14.42
CA GLY A 495 -5.59 -4.90 -13.19
C GLY A 495 -5.34 -3.39 -13.24
N GLY A 496 -5.35 -2.69 -12.11
CA GLY A 496 -4.85 -1.31 -12.07
C GLY A 496 -3.33 -1.23 -12.18
N ILE A 497 -2.59 -2.20 -11.64
CA ILE A 497 -1.13 -2.26 -11.74
C ILE A 497 -0.68 -3.41 -12.66
N VAL A 498 -1.08 -4.66 -12.36
CA VAL A 498 -0.70 -5.87 -13.11
C VAL A 498 -1.93 -6.56 -13.72
N GLY A 499 -1.98 -6.72 -15.04
CA GLY A 499 -3.12 -7.36 -15.71
C GLY A 499 -3.26 -8.86 -15.46
N HIS A 500 -2.15 -9.60 -15.59
CA HIS A 500 -2.08 -11.05 -15.35
C HIS A 500 -0.68 -11.47 -14.91
N HIS A 501 -0.56 -12.21 -13.82
CA HIS A 501 0.61 -13.03 -13.55
C HIS A 501 0.28 -14.47 -13.97
N SER A 502 1.14 -15.07 -14.77
CA SER A 502 0.95 -16.42 -15.33
C SER A 502 2.07 -17.42 -14.99
N ALA A 503 3.25 -16.93 -14.61
CA ALA A 503 4.41 -17.74 -14.24
C ALA A 503 5.43 -16.90 -13.45
N GLY A 504 6.13 -17.55 -12.52
CA GLY A 504 7.12 -16.95 -11.62
C GLY A 504 6.61 -16.73 -10.20
N THR A 505 7.36 -15.93 -9.45
CA THR A 505 7.02 -15.33 -8.16
C THR A 505 6.76 -13.84 -8.33
N LEU A 506 5.68 -13.32 -7.74
CA LEU A 506 5.28 -11.92 -7.86
C LEU A 506 5.30 -11.19 -6.51
N THR A 507 6.00 -10.07 -6.46
CA THR A 507 5.88 -9.08 -5.38
C THR A 507 5.27 -7.80 -5.93
N VAL A 508 4.19 -7.30 -5.31
CA VAL A 508 3.64 -5.96 -5.55
C VAL A 508 3.65 -5.20 -4.22
N ASP A 509 4.42 -4.12 -4.12
CA ASP A 509 4.67 -3.40 -2.87
C ASP A 509 4.39 -1.89 -3.01
N GLY A 510 3.69 -1.29 -2.06
CA GLY A 510 3.48 0.16 -1.99
C GLY A 510 2.76 0.77 -3.21
N CYS A 511 2.07 -0.06 -4.01
CA CYS A 511 1.46 0.37 -5.27
C CYS A 511 0.02 0.87 -5.07
N ALA A 512 -0.39 1.86 -5.86
CA ALA A 512 -1.68 2.54 -5.69
C ALA A 512 -2.49 2.67 -6.99
N ASN A 513 -3.73 2.20 -6.99
CA ASN A 513 -4.66 2.46 -8.10
C ASN A 513 -5.67 3.55 -7.71
N HIS A 514 -5.81 4.58 -8.53
CA HIS A 514 -6.70 5.73 -8.36
C HIS A 514 -7.80 5.79 -9.43
N ALA A 515 -7.76 4.93 -10.44
CA ALA A 515 -8.65 4.98 -11.60
C ALA A 515 -9.55 3.75 -11.73
N ALA A 516 -10.68 3.93 -12.42
CA ALA A 516 -11.63 2.84 -12.63
C ALA A 516 -10.99 1.67 -13.42
N VAL A 517 -11.13 0.46 -12.87
CA VAL A 517 -10.75 -0.80 -13.53
C VAL A 517 -12.02 -1.60 -13.81
N GLY A 518 -12.20 -2.10 -15.03
CA GLY A 518 -13.40 -2.85 -15.33
C GLY A 518 -13.42 -3.68 -16.60
N GLN A 519 -14.32 -4.67 -16.60
CA GLN A 519 -14.64 -5.49 -17.76
C GLN A 519 -15.95 -5.01 -18.40
N THR A 520 -16.01 -4.92 -19.73
CA THR A 520 -17.19 -4.45 -20.48
C THR A 520 -18.01 -5.58 -21.08
N SER A 521 -17.41 -6.76 -21.30
CA SER A 521 -18.06 -7.94 -21.92
C SER A 521 -17.87 -9.20 -21.08
N TYR A 522 -18.93 -9.99 -20.91
CA TYR A 522 -18.92 -11.29 -20.24
C TYR A 522 -18.72 -12.43 -21.25
N HIS A 523 -17.99 -13.48 -20.85
CA HIS A 523 -17.76 -14.68 -21.66
C HIS A 523 -17.96 -15.93 -20.81
N HIS A 524 -18.73 -16.88 -21.35
CA HIS A 524 -19.25 -18.03 -20.60
C HIS A 524 -18.29 -19.23 -20.55
N THR A 525 -17.40 -19.37 -21.52
CA THR A 525 -16.66 -20.62 -21.79
C THR A 525 -15.42 -20.82 -20.92
N HIS A 526 -14.83 -19.73 -20.40
CA HIS A 526 -13.64 -19.77 -19.55
C HIS A 526 -13.99 -19.21 -18.18
N GLN A 527 -14.17 -20.12 -17.21
CA GLN A 527 -14.34 -19.77 -15.80
C GLN A 527 -12.98 -19.37 -15.22
N GLY A 528 -12.92 -18.31 -14.41
CA GLY A 528 -11.69 -17.90 -13.72
C GLY A 528 -11.06 -16.59 -14.20
N LYS A 529 -11.69 -15.80 -15.07
CA LYS A 529 -11.13 -14.47 -15.40
C LYS A 529 -11.36 -13.47 -14.26
N GLY A 530 -10.31 -12.74 -13.91
CA GLY A 530 -10.29 -11.80 -12.78
C GLY A 530 -10.20 -10.33 -13.18
N CYS A 531 -10.84 -9.48 -12.37
CA CYS A 531 -10.78 -8.02 -12.43
C CYS A 531 -10.38 -7.49 -11.04
N GLY A 532 -9.18 -6.90 -10.92
CA GLY A 532 -8.59 -6.45 -9.68
C GLY A 532 -8.22 -4.97 -9.72
N GLY A 533 -8.38 -4.23 -8.62
CA GLY A 533 -7.88 -2.85 -8.58
C GLY A 533 -6.35 -2.75 -8.61
N ILE A 534 -5.62 -3.79 -8.19
CA ILE A 534 -4.15 -3.87 -8.28
C ILE A 534 -3.72 -4.98 -9.25
N VAL A 535 -4.12 -6.24 -9.03
CA VAL A 535 -3.75 -7.40 -9.85
C VAL A 535 -4.98 -8.10 -10.42
N GLY A 536 -5.07 -8.23 -11.75
CA GLY A 536 -6.24 -8.83 -12.40
C GLY A 536 -6.41 -10.32 -12.10
N HIS A 537 -5.36 -11.12 -12.33
CA HIS A 537 -5.34 -12.55 -12.01
C HIS A 537 -3.90 -12.98 -11.68
N ILE A 538 -3.73 -13.78 -10.62
CA ILE A 538 -2.49 -14.48 -10.27
C ILE A 538 -2.67 -15.97 -10.51
N HIS A 539 -1.88 -16.52 -11.42
CA HIS A 539 -1.76 -17.93 -11.77
C HIS A 539 -0.28 -18.24 -12.00
N SER A 540 0.21 -19.39 -11.55
CA SER A 540 1.56 -19.91 -11.79
C SER A 540 1.61 -21.32 -11.20
N ALA A 541 2.33 -22.27 -11.81
CA ALA A 541 2.49 -23.59 -11.21
C ALA A 541 3.49 -23.58 -10.03
N ASP A 542 4.49 -22.69 -10.07
CA ASP A 542 5.77 -22.90 -9.38
C ASP A 542 6.20 -21.73 -8.46
N GLY A 543 5.29 -20.85 -8.04
CA GLY A 543 5.66 -19.66 -7.25
C GLY A 543 4.58 -19.16 -6.28
N THR A 544 4.99 -18.26 -5.38
CA THR A 544 4.11 -17.53 -4.45
C THR A 544 3.79 -16.14 -5.00
N ALA A 545 2.82 -15.46 -4.38
CA ALA A 545 2.56 -14.05 -4.66
C ALA A 545 2.32 -13.24 -3.38
N THR A 546 2.93 -12.05 -3.30
CA THR A 546 2.78 -11.12 -2.19
C THR A 546 2.28 -9.79 -2.72
N VAL A 547 1.15 -9.31 -2.20
CA VAL A 547 0.61 -7.98 -2.47
C VAL A 547 0.57 -7.23 -1.15
N GLN A 548 1.52 -6.30 -0.96
CA GLN A 548 1.74 -5.63 0.33
C GLN A 548 1.75 -4.11 0.23
N ASN A 549 1.35 -3.42 1.29
CA ASN A 549 1.28 -1.95 1.39
C ASN A 549 0.49 -1.25 0.25
N CYS A 550 -0.33 -2.00 -0.49
CA CYS A 550 -1.03 -1.52 -1.68
C CYS A 550 -2.39 -0.90 -1.34
N THR A 551 -2.79 0.14 -2.08
CA THR A 551 -4.09 0.82 -1.88
C THR A 551 -4.89 0.93 -3.18
N ASN A 552 -6.15 0.48 -3.16
CA ASN A 552 -7.09 0.75 -4.24
C ASN A 552 -8.12 1.84 -3.87
N ASN A 553 -8.04 2.95 -4.59
CA ASN A 553 -8.94 4.09 -4.58
C ASN A 553 -9.76 4.21 -5.88
N GLY A 554 -9.56 3.32 -6.86
CA GLY A 554 -10.33 3.28 -8.11
C GLY A 554 -11.44 2.23 -8.09
N THR A 555 -12.64 2.57 -8.57
CA THR A 555 -13.78 1.64 -8.57
C THR A 555 -13.51 0.40 -9.44
N VAL A 556 -13.79 -0.80 -8.93
CA VAL A 556 -13.55 -2.06 -9.65
C VAL A 556 -14.88 -2.69 -10.07
N SER A 557 -15.03 -3.02 -11.36
CA SER A 557 -16.29 -3.51 -11.91
C SER A 557 -16.14 -4.55 -13.02
N GLY A 558 -16.32 -5.83 -12.68
CA GLY A 558 -16.17 -6.97 -13.59
C GLY A 558 -17.39 -7.89 -13.63
N PHE A 559 -17.22 -9.12 -14.14
CA PHE A 559 -18.29 -10.12 -14.22
C PHE A 559 -18.08 -11.34 -13.31
N GLN A 560 -16.99 -12.10 -13.47
CA GLN A 560 -16.79 -13.36 -12.76
C GLN A 560 -16.12 -13.18 -11.38
N ASN A 561 -14.82 -12.88 -11.36
CA ASN A 561 -14.03 -12.78 -10.13
C ASN A 561 -13.54 -11.34 -9.99
N ILE A 562 -13.95 -10.65 -8.91
CA ILE A 562 -13.80 -9.19 -8.77
C ILE A 562 -13.26 -8.86 -7.39
N GLY A 563 -12.12 -8.17 -7.35
CA GLY A 563 -11.44 -7.77 -6.11
C GLY A 563 -11.01 -6.30 -6.13
N GLY A 564 -11.10 -5.59 -5.01
CA GLY A 564 -10.49 -4.25 -4.90
C GLY A 564 -8.96 -4.30 -5.03
N LEU A 565 -8.32 -5.42 -4.67
CA LEU A 565 -6.90 -5.65 -4.98
C LEU A 565 -6.73 -6.71 -6.07
N ILE A 566 -7.19 -7.94 -5.81
CA ILE A 566 -6.88 -9.13 -6.62
C ILE A 566 -8.17 -9.73 -7.20
N GLY A 567 -8.32 -9.72 -8.52
CA GLY A 567 -9.51 -10.28 -9.17
C GLY A 567 -9.65 -11.78 -8.91
N ARG A 568 -8.57 -12.54 -9.10
CA ARG A 568 -8.44 -13.95 -8.71
C ARG A 568 -6.99 -14.30 -8.37
N THR A 569 -6.78 -15.25 -7.46
CA THR A 569 -5.50 -15.93 -7.28
C THR A 569 -5.68 -17.45 -7.25
N GLU A 570 -4.75 -18.19 -7.84
CA GLU A 570 -4.72 -19.65 -7.80
C GLU A 570 -3.60 -20.20 -6.90
N ASN A 571 -2.67 -19.34 -6.51
CA ASN A 571 -1.44 -19.66 -5.78
C ASN A 571 -1.56 -19.40 -4.27
N ALA A 572 -0.58 -19.91 -3.51
CA ALA A 572 -0.36 -19.43 -2.14
C ALA A 572 -0.04 -17.93 -2.17
N THR A 573 -0.91 -17.12 -1.54
CA THR A 573 -0.92 -15.67 -1.68
C THR A 573 -0.93 -14.98 -0.32
N VAL A 574 -0.11 -13.95 -0.15
CA VAL A 574 -0.08 -13.07 1.03
C VAL A 574 -0.63 -11.70 0.68
N ILE A 575 -1.50 -11.17 1.55
CA ILE A 575 -1.92 -9.76 1.53
C ILE A 575 -1.55 -9.12 2.86
N ALA A 576 -0.63 -8.14 2.83
CA ALA A 576 -0.08 -7.51 4.02
C ALA A 576 -0.25 -5.98 3.99
N GLY A 577 -0.82 -5.35 5.02
CA GLY A 577 -0.82 -3.88 5.13
C GLY A 577 -1.64 -3.12 4.05
N CYS A 578 -2.60 -3.78 3.37
CA CYS A 578 -3.29 -3.23 2.20
C CYS A 578 -4.68 -2.64 2.49
N ALA A 579 -5.12 -1.68 1.65
CA ALA A 579 -6.42 -1.00 1.78
C ALA A 579 -7.23 -0.97 0.47
N ASN A 580 -8.56 -1.02 0.57
CA ASN A 580 -9.49 -0.74 -0.52
C ASN A 580 -10.57 0.25 -0.06
N THR A 581 -10.52 1.47 -0.60
CA THR A 581 -11.45 2.57 -0.29
C THR A 581 -12.56 2.72 -1.32
N ALA A 582 -12.42 2.10 -2.50
CA ALA A 582 -13.35 2.23 -3.61
C ALA A 582 -14.32 1.05 -3.74
N ALA A 583 -15.52 1.34 -4.26
CA ALA A 583 -16.57 0.34 -4.42
C ALA A 583 -16.17 -0.78 -5.40
N VAL A 584 -16.54 -2.02 -5.05
CA VAL A 584 -16.29 -3.24 -5.83
C VAL A 584 -17.64 -3.86 -6.20
N ALA A 585 -17.98 -3.86 -7.49
CA ALA A 585 -19.32 -4.20 -7.96
C ALA A 585 -19.35 -5.23 -9.09
N ALA A 586 -20.21 -6.24 -8.96
CA ALA A 586 -20.58 -7.11 -10.07
C ALA A 586 -21.45 -6.38 -11.10
N ARG A 587 -21.04 -6.44 -12.38
CA ARG A 587 -21.86 -6.02 -13.51
C ARG A 587 -22.91 -7.09 -13.81
N THR A 588 -24.17 -6.68 -13.92
CA THR A 588 -25.30 -7.58 -14.16
C THR A 588 -25.14 -8.35 -15.47
N PHE A 589 -25.08 -9.69 -15.39
CA PHE A 589 -25.24 -10.56 -16.54
C PHE A 589 -25.86 -11.90 -16.13
N GLY A 590 -26.56 -12.55 -17.07
CA GLY A 590 -27.26 -13.81 -16.79
C GLY A 590 -26.33 -15.02 -16.64
N ARG A 591 -26.69 -15.91 -15.70
CA ARG A 591 -26.14 -17.26 -15.46
C ARG A 591 -24.59 -17.35 -15.45
N GLY A 592 -24.02 -17.09 -14.27
CA GLY A 592 -22.63 -17.38 -13.95
C GLY A 592 -22.41 -17.63 -12.45
N ARG A 593 -21.22 -18.10 -12.06
CA ARG A 593 -20.74 -17.97 -10.67
C ARG A 593 -20.01 -16.63 -10.57
N HIS A 594 -20.51 -15.76 -9.69
CA HIS A 594 -19.95 -14.43 -9.43
C HIS A 594 -19.28 -14.42 -8.06
N ASN A 595 -17.97 -14.17 -8.00
CA ASN A 595 -17.15 -14.14 -6.79
C ASN A 595 -16.62 -12.71 -6.57
N ILE A 596 -17.15 -12.00 -5.57
CA ILE A 596 -16.84 -10.59 -5.30
C ILE A 596 -16.25 -10.46 -3.90
N GLY A 597 -15.06 -9.88 -3.78
CA GLY A 597 -14.42 -9.51 -2.52
C GLY A 597 -13.95 -8.07 -2.52
N GLY A 598 -13.92 -7.37 -1.38
CA GLY A 598 -13.30 -6.05 -1.30
C GLY A 598 -11.77 -6.08 -1.50
N MET A 599 -11.07 -7.15 -1.10
CA MET A 599 -9.69 -7.42 -1.55
C MET A 599 -9.68 -8.44 -2.70
N VAL A 600 -10.24 -9.62 -2.50
CA VAL A 600 -10.01 -10.79 -3.38
C VAL A 600 -11.32 -11.38 -3.90
N GLY A 601 -11.51 -11.39 -5.21
CA GLY A 601 -12.70 -11.99 -5.82
C GLY A 601 -12.79 -13.50 -5.57
N SER A 602 -11.77 -14.24 -6.02
CA SER A 602 -11.66 -15.68 -5.74
C SER A 602 -10.23 -16.11 -5.44
N ALA A 603 -10.06 -17.04 -4.51
CA ALA A 603 -8.83 -17.79 -4.29
C ALA A 603 -9.04 -19.30 -4.51
N THR A 604 -8.06 -20.02 -5.05
CA THR A 604 -8.03 -21.51 -5.00
C THR A 604 -6.83 -22.07 -4.26
N GLY A 605 -5.70 -21.35 -4.23
CA GLY A 605 -4.63 -21.57 -3.27
C GLY A 605 -4.98 -21.02 -1.88
N THR A 606 -4.08 -21.22 -0.91
CA THR A 606 -4.18 -20.64 0.43
C THR A 606 -4.02 -19.11 0.36
N LEU A 607 -4.84 -18.38 1.12
CA LEU A 607 -4.75 -16.92 1.22
C LEU A 607 -4.47 -16.54 2.68
N THR A 608 -3.36 -15.84 2.91
CA THR A 608 -2.98 -15.33 4.23
C THR A 608 -3.12 -13.81 4.27
N LEU A 609 -3.78 -13.30 5.31
CA LEU A 609 -3.87 -11.87 5.62
C LEU A 609 -2.93 -11.55 6.78
N GLN A 610 -2.11 -10.51 6.64
CA GLN A 610 -1.09 -10.05 7.59
C GLN A 610 -1.16 -8.52 7.76
N GLY A 611 -0.64 -8.00 8.88
CA GLY A 611 -0.69 -6.59 9.23
C GLY A 611 -2.10 -5.97 9.15
N ALA A 612 -2.19 -4.68 8.87
CA ALA A 612 -3.48 -3.99 8.76
C ALA A 612 -4.13 -4.18 7.36
N VAL A 613 -5.31 -4.81 7.29
CA VAL A 613 -6.04 -5.03 6.03
C VAL A 613 -7.41 -4.35 6.11
N ARG A 614 -7.68 -3.34 5.27
CA ARG A 614 -8.87 -2.46 5.44
C ARG A 614 -9.81 -2.41 4.23
N GLN A 615 -11.10 -2.62 4.48
CA GLN A 615 -12.19 -2.44 3.52
C GLN A 615 -13.05 -1.24 3.92
N GLN A 616 -13.13 -0.25 3.05
CA GLN A 616 -13.93 0.96 3.27
C GLN A 616 -14.86 1.26 2.08
N GLY A 617 -14.55 0.74 0.88
CA GLY A 617 -15.44 0.83 -0.28
C GLY A 617 -16.47 -0.31 -0.34
N ASP A 618 -17.75 0.05 -0.52
CA ASP A 618 -18.89 -0.89 -0.57
C ASP A 618 -18.69 -2.04 -1.58
N VAL A 619 -19.07 -3.25 -1.17
CA VAL A 619 -18.94 -4.48 -1.96
C VAL A 619 -20.31 -5.02 -2.35
N THR A 620 -20.61 -5.08 -3.65
CA THR A 620 -21.93 -5.50 -4.17
C THR A 620 -21.81 -6.66 -5.16
N GLY A 621 -22.50 -7.77 -4.89
CA GLY A 621 -22.34 -9.02 -5.65
C GLY A 621 -23.59 -9.89 -5.84
N MET A 622 -23.43 -11.01 -6.57
CA MET A 622 -24.55 -11.80 -7.12
C MET A 622 -24.50 -13.33 -6.93
N CYS A 623 -23.41 -13.91 -6.38
CA CYS A 623 -23.41 -15.29 -5.89
C CYS A 623 -22.60 -15.42 -4.59
N TYR A 624 -21.28 -15.21 -4.63
CA TYR A 624 -20.39 -15.28 -3.47
C TYR A 624 -19.88 -13.87 -3.18
N VAL A 625 -20.26 -13.29 -2.03
CA VAL A 625 -19.96 -11.89 -1.70
C VAL A 625 -19.25 -11.83 -0.34
N GLY A 626 -18.01 -11.34 -0.33
CA GLY A 626 -17.23 -11.11 0.89
C GLY A 626 -16.82 -9.65 1.01
N GLY A 627 -16.82 -9.07 2.21
CA GLY A 627 -16.19 -7.76 2.37
C GLY A 627 -14.68 -7.81 2.12
N VAL A 628 -13.99 -8.91 2.45
CA VAL A 628 -12.58 -9.13 2.05
C VAL A 628 -12.46 -10.15 0.90
N VAL A 629 -13.04 -11.34 1.04
CA VAL A 629 -12.83 -12.48 0.12
C VAL A 629 -14.14 -13.06 -0.39
N GLY A 630 -14.40 -13.01 -1.69
CA GLY A 630 -15.65 -13.55 -2.26
C GLY A 630 -15.81 -15.05 -2.05
N HIS A 631 -14.87 -15.83 -2.57
CA HIS A 631 -14.87 -17.30 -2.51
C HIS A 631 -13.44 -17.85 -2.40
N ILE A 632 -13.19 -18.80 -1.50
CA ILE A 632 -11.93 -19.55 -1.41
C ILE A 632 -12.12 -21.07 -1.33
N ALA A 633 -11.47 -21.80 -2.24
CA ALA A 633 -11.53 -23.28 -2.29
C ALA A 633 -10.53 -23.99 -1.37
N SER A 634 -9.65 -23.24 -0.71
CA SER A 634 -8.65 -23.70 0.26
C SER A 634 -8.85 -22.99 1.62
N THR A 635 -7.77 -22.79 2.37
CA THR A 635 -7.74 -22.11 3.66
C THR A 635 -7.61 -20.60 3.52
N LEU A 636 -8.47 -19.85 4.21
CA LEU A 636 -8.24 -18.46 4.55
C LEU A 636 -7.60 -18.39 5.95
N THR A 637 -6.43 -17.76 6.04
CA THR A 637 -5.72 -17.53 7.29
C THR A 637 -5.70 -16.04 7.60
N VAL A 638 -6.14 -15.65 8.79
CA VAL A 638 -5.88 -14.33 9.38
C VAL A 638 -4.78 -14.53 10.42
N ASP A 639 -3.57 -14.08 10.12
CA ASP A 639 -2.35 -14.37 10.88
C ASP A 639 -2.31 -13.63 12.25
N GLU A 640 -1.40 -14.00 13.16
CA GLU A 640 -1.35 -13.44 14.53
C GLU A 640 -1.06 -11.94 14.60
N ASP A 641 -0.40 -11.35 13.60
CA ASP A 641 -0.14 -9.92 13.49
C ASP A 641 -1.29 -9.15 12.81
N ALA A 642 -2.23 -9.87 12.20
CA ALA A 642 -3.22 -9.29 11.31
C ALA A 642 -4.31 -8.54 12.07
N THR A 643 -4.69 -7.38 11.54
CA THR A 643 -5.84 -6.58 11.96
C THR A 643 -6.69 -6.29 10.73
N VAL A 644 -7.77 -7.06 10.56
CA VAL A 644 -8.66 -6.98 9.40
C VAL A 644 -9.90 -6.17 9.77
N GLU A 645 -10.12 -5.04 9.09
CA GLU A 645 -11.23 -4.13 9.36
C GLU A 645 -12.13 -4.00 8.13
N VAL A 646 -13.45 -4.13 8.33
CA VAL A 646 -14.47 -4.05 7.28
C VAL A 646 -15.52 -3.02 7.66
N ASP A 647 -15.29 -1.78 7.24
CA ASP A 647 -16.15 -0.62 7.47
C ASP A 647 -17.11 -0.37 6.27
N ALA A 648 -17.01 -1.21 5.22
CA ALA A 648 -17.79 -1.17 3.99
C ALA A 648 -19.11 -1.96 4.08
N THR A 649 -20.17 -1.51 3.39
CA THR A 649 -21.40 -2.30 3.23
C THR A 649 -21.13 -3.52 2.34
N VAL A 650 -21.47 -4.72 2.81
CA VAL A 650 -21.34 -5.95 2.03
C VAL A 650 -22.74 -6.42 1.64
N LYS A 651 -23.08 -6.29 0.36
CA LYS A 651 -24.45 -6.44 -0.15
C LYS A 651 -24.58 -7.47 -1.26
N TYR A 652 -25.57 -8.34 -1.12
CA TYR A 652 -26.07 -9.11 -2.26
C TYR A 652 -27.21 -8.38 -2.98
N SER A 653 -27.13 -8.30 -4.32
CA SER A 653 -28.09 -7.59 -5.18
C SER A 653 -28.68 -8.42 -6.33
N GLY A 654 -28.40 -9.73 -6.38
CA GLY A 654 -28.84 -10.60 -7.48
C GLY A 654 -30.36 -10.82 -7.56
N SER A 655 -30.98 -10.40 -8.66
CA SER A 655 -32.42 -10.57 -8.92
C SER A 655 -32.83 -12.01 -9.26
N THR A 656 -31.89 -12.87 -9.64
CA THR A 656 -32.14 -14.27 -10.00
C THR A 656 -31.50 -15.22 -8.98
N THR A 657 -32.05 -16.44 -8.90
CA THR A 657 -31.37 -17.55 -8.24
C THR A 657 -30.02 -17.78 -8.90
N CYS A 658 -28.93 -17.80 -8.11
CA CYS A 658 -27.63 -18.23 -8.61
C CYS A 658 -27.74 -19.73 -8.94
N THR A 659 -27.97 -20.07 -10.22
CA THR A 659 -28.25 -21.45 -10.65
C THR A 659 -26.98 -22.29 -10.69
N THR A 660 -26.46 -22.63 -9.51
CA THR A 660 -25.51 -23.71 -9.33
C THR A 660 -26.13 -25.02 -9.80
N HIS A 661 -25.56 -25.61 -10.85
CA HIS A 661 -25.83 -27.02 -11.17
C HIS A 661 -25.40 -27.93 -10.01
N TYR A 662 -26.02 -29.11 -9.96
CA TYR A 662 -25.83 -30.21 -9.01
C TYR A 662 -26.49 -30.04 -7.62
N THR A 663 -27.62 -30.75 -7.50
CA THR A 663 -28.17 -31.35 -6.27
C THR A 663 -27.17 -32.35 -5.65
N SER A 664 -27.29 -32.78 -4.40
CA SER A 664 -28.42 -32.64 -3.45
C SER A 664 -28.05 -32.02 -2.09
N VAL A 665 -26.75 -31.87 -1.77
CA VAL A 665 -26.26 -31.13 -0.58
C VAL A 665 -25.14 -30.14 -0.96
N GLN A 666 -24.92 -29.93 -2.27
CA GLN A 666 -23.64 -29.48 -2.82
C GLN A 666 -23.60 -28.03 -3.33
N SER A 667 -24.67 -27.26 -3.16
CA SER A 667 -24.63 -25.82 -3.43
C SER A 667 -25.60 -25.00 -2.57
N LEU A 668 -25.06 -24.43 -1.49
CA LEU A 668 -25.72 -23.34 -0.77
C LEU A 668 -25.75 -22.12 -1.70
N ALA A 669 -26.95 -21.77 -2.17
CA ALA A 669 -27.10 -20.69 -3.14
C ALA A 669 -26.83 -19.32 -2.50
N SER A 670 -26.19 -18.42 -3.25
CA SER A 670 -26.09 -16.99 -2.98
C SER A 670 -25.72 -16.62 -1.52
N VAL A 671 -24.43 -16.59 -1.21
CA VAL A 671 -23.88 -16.41 0.16
C VAL A 671 -23.26 -15.03 0.37
N THR A 672 -23.21 -14.56 1.63
CA THR A 672 -22.63 -13.23 1.96
C THR A 672 -21.97 -13.20 3.33
N GLY A 673 -20.83 -12.53 3.47
CA GLY A 673 -20.27 -12.20 4.78
C GLY A 673 -19.20 -11.11 4.82
N GLY A 674 -18.98 -10.51 5.99
CA GLY A 674 -18.11 -9.33 6.14
C GLY A 674 -16.63 -9.61 5.86
N LEU A 675 -16.05 -10.66 6.43
CA LEU A 675 -14.73 -11.16 6.03
C LEU A 675 -14.83 -11.92 4.71
N ALA A 676 -15.68 -12.96 4.62
CA ALA A 676 -15.73 -13.82 3.44
C ALA A 676 -17.14 -14.29 3.05
N GLY A 677 -17.38 -14.50 1.76
CA GLY A 677 -18.62 -15.12 1.28
C GLY A 677 -18.63 -16.63 1.53
N TYR A 678 -17.60 -17.33 1.07
CA TYR A 678 -17.43 -18.78 1.21
C TYR A 678 -15.96 -19.15 1.41
N CYS A 679 -15.67 -20.07 2.33
CA CYS A 679 -14.35 -20.71 2.46
C CYS A 679 -14.47 -22.22 2.77
N ASN A 680 -13.49 -23.02 2.34
CA ASN A 680 -13.41 -24.43 2.73
C ASN A 680 -12.81 -24.60 4.14
N TYR A 681 -11.80 -23.81 4.49
CA TYR A 681 -11.24 -23.77 5.85
C TYR A 681 -10.99 -22.32 6.25
N LEU A 682 -11.16 -22.01 7.53
CA LEU A 682 -10.92 -20.69 8.10
C LEU A 682 -10.13 -20.82 9.39
N ALA A 683 -8.95 -20.20 9.42
CA ALA A 683 -8.15 -20.05 10.63
C ALA A 683 -8.04 -18.54 10.96
N VAL A 684 -8.53 -18.13 12.13
CA VAL A 684 -8.39 -16.74 12.60
C VAL A 684 -7.53 -16.74 13.86
N ASN A 685 -6.33 -16.16 13.75
CA ASN A 685 -5.35 -16.06 14.83
C ASN A 685 -5.16 -14.60 15.30
N GLY A 686 -5.29 -13.63 14.40
CA GLY A 686 -5.29 -12.19 14.68
C GLY A 686 -6.69 -11.59 14.91
N ALA A 687 -6.81 -10.28 14.67
CA ALA A 687 -8.04 -9.52 14.88
C ALA A 687 -8.88 -9.37 13.60
N VAL A 688 -10.20 -9.51 13.72
CA VAL A 688 -11.18 -9.28 12.66
C VAL A 688 -12.34 -8.45 13.21
N ALA A 689 -12.60 -7.28 12.62
CA ALA A 689 -13.72 -6.40 12.95
C ALA A 689 -14.56 -6.10 11.70
N VAL A 690 -15.87 -6.36 11.77
CA VAL A 690 -16.84 -6.00 10.72
C VAL A 690 -17.86 -5.02 11.28
N ARG A 691 -17.93 -3.83 10.67
CA ARG A 691 -18.76 -2.69 11.12
C ARG A 691 -19.77 -2.26 10.06
N GLY A 692 -19.41 -2.34 8.78
CA GLY A 692 -20.30 -2.04 7.65
C GLY A 692 -21.34 -3.16 7.42
N ALA A 693 -22.59 -2.78 7.13
CA ALA A 693 -23.73 -3.70 7.18
C ALA A 693 -23.64 -4.86 6.17
N VAL A 694 -23.97 -6.08 6.64
CA VAL A 694 -23.91 -7.32 5.84
C VAL A 694 -25.35 -7.71 5.45
N THR A 695 -25.74 -7.36 4.23
CA THR A 695 -27.16 -7.33 3.82
C THR A 695 -27.46 -8.23 2.62
N HIS A 696 -28.57 -8.96 2.71
CA HIS A 696 -28.92 -9.97 1.73
C HIS A 696 -30.37 -9.88 1.24
N SER A 697 -30.60 -9.06 0.20
CA SER A 697 -31.92 -8.92 -0.44
C SER A 697 -32.22 -10.02 -1.47
N GLY A 698 -33.38 -10.66 -1.36
CA GLY A 698 -33.97 -11.55 -2.40
C GLY A 698 -34.54 -12.87 -1.87
N THR A 699 -35.16 -13.65 -2.75
CA THR A 699 -36.12 -14.73 -2.40
C THR A 699 -35.55 -16.16 -2.33
N ALA A 700 -34.24 -16.38 -2.50
CA ALA A 700 -33.71 -17.75 -2.50
C ALA A 700 -33.37 -18.29 -1.09
N TYR A 701 -33.00 -19.57 -1.05
CA TYR A 701 -32.39 -20.26 0.09
C TYR A 701 -30.92 -19.80 0.23
N ARG A 702 -30.56 -19.06 1.29
CA ARG A 702 -29.30 -18.29 1.34
C ARG A 702 -28.64 -18.20 2.72
N CYS A 703 -27.32 -18.15 2.73
CA CYS A 703 -26.47 -18.07 3.93
C CYS A 703 -25.85 -16.69 4.10
N VAL A 704 -25.94 -16.12 5.31
CA VAL A 704 -25.40 -14.81 5.65
C VAL A 704 -24.71 -14.88 7.00
N GLY A 705 -23.45 -14.47 7.07
CA GLY A 705 -22.70 -14.37 8.32
C GLY A 705 -22.01 -13.04 8.44
N GLY A 706 -22.16 -12.33 9.56
CA GLY A 706 -21.50 -11.02 9.76
C GLY A 706 -19.98 -11.09 9.52
N ILE A 707 -19.35 -12.22 9.86
CA ILE A 707 -17.95 -12.52 9.48
C ILE A 707 -17.89 -13.40 8.21
N VAL A 708 -18.48 -14.59 8.16
CA VAL A 708 -18.42 -15.48 6.98
C VAL A 708 -19.77 -16.11 6.60
N GLY A 709 -20.15 -16.02 5.33
CA GLY A 709 -21.39 -16.62 4.83
C GLY A 709 -21.45 -18.15 5.01
N VAL A 710 -20.43 -18.86 4.52
CA VAL A 710 -20.32 -20.33 4.57
C VAL A 710 -18.89 -20.78 4.88
N VAL A 711 -18.75 -21.73 5.80
CA VAL A 711 -17.51 -22.49 6.04
C VAL A 711 -17.73 -23.98 5.76
N GLY A 712 -17.36 -24.45 4.56
CA GLY A 712 -17.26 -25.87 4.21
C GLY A 712 -17.90 -26.30 2.89
N ASP A 713 -17.61 -27.56 2.49
CA ASP A 713 -17.93 -28.18 1.21
C ASP A 713 -18.50 -29.58 1.45
N ALA A 714 -19.73 -29.88 1.02
CA ALA A 714 -20.36 -31.18 1.29
C ALA A 714 -19.72 -32.41 0.58
N ARG A 715 -18.60 -32.26 -0.15
CA ARG A 715 -17.74 -33.39 -0.58
C ARG A 715 -16.63 -33.72 0.43
N LYS A 716 -16.35 -32.79 1.34
CA LYS A 716 -15.33 -32.88 2.39
C LYS A 716 -16.05 -33.12 3.71
N SER A 717 -15.43 -33.83 4.65
CA SER A 717 -15.97 -34.01 6.01
C SER A 717 -15.25 -33.14 7.05
N ASP A 718 -14.07 -32.65 6.68
CA ASP A 718 -13.03 -32.05 7.53
C ASP A 718 -13.04 -30.51 7.55
N CYS A 719 -13.83 -29.86 6.70
CA CYS A 719 -13.96 -28.40 6.64
C CYS A 719 -14.35 -27.79 7.98
N HIS A 720 -13.64 -26.74 8.40
CA HIS A 720 -13.75 -26.18 9.74
C HIS A 720 -13.41 -24.68 9.82
N PHE A 721 -14.00 -24.03 10.81
CA PHE A 721 -13.57 -22.76 11.37
C PHE A 721 -12.83 -23.00 12.69
N THR A 722 -11.55 -22.64 12.74
CA THR A 722 -10.73 -22.61 13.96
C THR A 722 -10.38 -21.17 14.35
N VAL A 723 -10.34 -20.93 15.66
CA VAL A 723 -9.95 -19.63 16.24
C VAL A 723 -8.82 -19.84 17.24
N GLY A 724 -7.69 -19.18 16.99
CA GLY A 724 -6.46 -19.27 17.75
C GLY A 724 -6.46 -18.43 19.04
N ASN A 725 -5.51 -18.70 19.93
CA ASN A 725 -5.56 -18.22 21.32
C ASN A 725 -5.58 -16.70 21.49
N ARG A 726 -5.01 -15.95 20.54
CA ARG A 726 -4.86 -14.48 20.57
C ARG A 726 -5.93 -13.75 19.76
N ALA A 727 -6.79 -14.48 19.06
CA ALA A 727 -7.70 -13.90 18.10
C ALA A 727 -8.79 -13.05 18.75
N VAL A 728 -9.21 -11.98 18.08
CA VAL A 728 -10.36 -11.16 18.50
C VAL A 728 -11.29 -11.03 17.31
N ILE A 729 -12.58 -11.32 17.51
CA ILE A 729 -13.57 -11.32 16.43
C ILE A 729 -14.75 -10.47 16.90
N THR A 730 -14.98 -9.35 16.21
CA THR A 730 -16.12 -8.47 16.47
C THR A 730 -17.00 -8.30 15.24
N ASN A 731 -18.30 -8.51 15.41
CA ASN A 731 -19.31 -8.11 14.44
C ASN A 731 -20.20 -7.02 15.06
N GLU A 732 -19.94 -5.78 14.64
CA GLU A 732 -20.72 -4.58 14.95
C GLU A 732 -21.79 -4.31 13.87
N ALA A 733 -21.56 -4.85 12.67
CA ALA A 733 -22.46 -4.73 11.52
C ALA A 733 -23.84 -5.37 11.76
N ALA A 734 -24.90 -4.69 11.32
CA ALA A 734 -26.21 -5.31 11.17
C ALA A 734 -26.15 -6.40 10.08
N VAL A 735 -26.73 -7.57 10.38
CA VAL A 735 -26.76 -8.76 9.51
C VAL A 735 -28.20 -9.09 9.15
N ASP A 736 -28.56 -8.93 7.88
CA ASP A 736 -29.91 -9.19 7.35
C ASP A 736 -29.87 -10.31 6.30
N GLY A 737 -30.54 -11.43 6.58
CA GLY A 737 -30.52 -12.66 5.79
C GLY A 737 -31.86 -13.39 5.68
N THR A 738 -31.83 -14.68 5.31
CA THR A 738 -33.04 -15.54 5.22
C THR A 738 -32.88 -16.87 5.94
N HIS A 739 -32.20 -17.86 5.35
CA HIS A 739 -32.31 -19.27 5.77
C HIS A 739 -31.21 -19.79 6.70
N TYR A 740 -30.02 -19.19 6.67
CA TYR A 740 -28.93 -19.52 7.59
C TYR A 740 -28.22 -18.21 7.95
N THR A 741 -28.56 -17.61 9.08
CA THR A 741 -28.19 -16.22 9.39
C THR A 741 -27.44 -16.13 10.73
N GLY A 742 -26.15 -15.80 10.68
CA GLY A 742 -25.27 -15.72 11.86
C GLY A 742 -24.66 -14.34 12.07
N GLY A 743 -24.49 -13.92 13.32
CA GLY A 743 -23.67 -12.75 13.64
C GLY A 743 -22.19 -12.94 13.26
N PHE A 744 -21.66 -14.17 13.35
CA PHE A 744 -20.39 -14.53 12.71
C PHE A 744 -20.59 -15.38 11.45
N VAL A 745 -21.19 -16.56 11.56
CA VAL A 745 -21.20 -17.55 10.46
C VAL A 745 -22.62 -17.95 10.06
N GLY A 746 -22.96 -17.83 8.77
CA GLY A 746 -24.28 -18.27 8.28
C GLY A 746 -24.46 -19.78 8.44
N TRP A 747 -23.63 -20.56 7.76
CA TRP A 747 -23.55 -22.02 7.88
C TRP A 747 -22.12 -22.48 8.10
N ALA A 748 -21.88 -23.32 9.11
CA ALA A 748 -20.58 -23.90 9.43
C ALA A 748 -20.64 -25.43 9.38
N GLN A 749 -19.74 -26.04 8.61
CA GLN A 749 -19.59 -27.49 8.62
C GLN A 749 -19.07 -28.00 9.96
N LYS A 750 -18.09 -27.30 10.54
CA LYS A 750 -17.58 -27.47 11.91
C LYS A 750 -17.09 -26.12 12.42
N MET A 751 -17.34 -25.82 13.69
CA MET A 751 -16.87 -24.59 14.35
C MET A 751 -16.15 -24.95 15.65
N THR A 752 -14.95 -24.40 15.85
CA THR A 752 -14.12 -24.71 17.03
C THR A 752 -13.41 -23.44 17.49
N ILE A 753 -14.06 -22.75 18.43
CA ILE A 753 -13.51 -21.60 19.13
C ILE A 753 -12.90 -22.11 20.45
N SER A 754 -11.57 -22.03 20.53
CA SER A 754 -10.75 -22.68 21.55
C SER A 754 -10.66 -21.86 22.85
N ASP A 755 -9.96 -22.41 23.85
CA ASP A 755 -9.80 -21.83 25.20
C ASP A 755 -8.87 -20.60 25.27
N GLY A 756 -8.74 -19.85 24.17
CA GLY A 756 -7.95 -18.62 24.04
C GLY A 756 -8.41 -17.46 24.93
N SER A 757 -7.54 -16.46 25.11
CA SER A 757 -7.86 -15.22 25.83
C SER A 757 -8.76 -14.27 25.03
N GLY A 758 -8.95 -14.55 23.74
CA GLY A 758 -9.89 -13.86 22.86
C GLY A 758 -11.31 -13.77 23.44
N HIS A 759 -11.89 -12.57 23.38
CA HIS A 759 -13.32 -12.36 23.61
C HIS A 759 -13.98 -12.07 22.26
N HIS A 760 -14.88 -12.96 21.84
CA HIS A 760 -15.52 -12.87 20.52
C HIS A 760 -16.95 -12.37 20.69
N VAL A 761 -17.26 -11.22 20.08
CA VAL A 761 -18.51 -10.47 20.34
C VAL A 761 -19.29 -10.16 19.07
N ASN A 762 -20.56 -10.53 19.04
CA ASN A 762 -21.53 -9.91 18.14
C ASN A 762 -22.31 -8.82 18.90
N THR A 763 -22.20 -7.57 18.46
CA THR A 763 -23.03 -6.44 18.94
C THR A 763 -24.06 -6.01 17.89
N GLY A 764 -23.84 -6.32 16.61
CA GLY A 764 -24.76 -6.04 15.53
C GLY A 764 -26.07 -6.81 15.62
N ARG A 765 -27.19 -6.18 15.24
CA ARG A 765 -28.50 -6.85 15.09
C ARG A 765 -28.40 -7.96 14.04
N VAL A 766 -28.92 -9.14 14.33
CA VAL A 766 -29.04 -10.24 13.36
C VAL A 766 -30.53 -10.49 13.06
N THR A 767 -30.90 -10.63 11.79
CA THR A 767 -32.28 -10.92 11.41
C THR A 767 -32.35 -11.83 10.18
N GLY A 768 -33.10 -12.92 10.31
CA GLY A 768 -33.40 -13.85 9.22
C GLY A 768 -34.85 -14.35 9.31
N SER A 769 -35.14 -15.51 8.74
CA SER A 769 -36.41 -16.22 8.91
C SER A 769 -36.22 -17.60 9.53
N VAL A 770 -35.22 -18.38 9.09
CA VAL A 770 -34.89 -19.71 9.62
C VAL A 770 -33.43 -19.77 10.05
N TYR A 771 -33.12 -20.61 11.04
CA TYR A 771 -31.77 -20.90 11.56
C TYR A 771 -30.96 -19.61 11.80
N VAL A 772 -31.41 -18.82 12.78
CA VAL A 772 -30.86 -17.50 13.10
C VAL A 772 -30.09 -17.57 14.42
N GLY A 773 -28.86 -17.04 14.45
CA GLY A 773 -28.00 -17.02 15.63
C GLY A 773 -27.14 -15.77 15.76
N GLY A 774 -26.92 -15.26 16.98
CA GLY A 774 -25.97 -14.16 17.22
C GLY A 774 -24.52 -14.50 16.95
N ILE A 775 -24.17 -15.79 16.79
CA ILE A 775 -22.83 -16.28 16.44
C ILE A 775 -22.90 -17.17 15.20
N ALA A 776 -23.76 -18.20 15.17
CA ALA A 776 -23.89 -19.08 14.00
C ALA A 776 -25.35 -19.39 13.65
N GLY A 777 -25.72 -19.33 12.36
CA GLY A 777 -27.06 -19.76 11.94
C GLY A 777 -27.23 -21.27 12.12
N HIS A 778 -26.33 -22.05 11.51
CA HIS A 778 -26.34 -23.52 11.55
C HIS A 778 -24.93 -24.10 11.67
N ILE A 779 -24.80 -25.18 12.44
CA ILE A 779 -23.58 -25.96 12.66
C ILE A 779 -23.88 -27.45 12.40
N HIS A 780 -23.16 -28.09 11.48
CA HIS A 780 -23.42 -29.49 11.09
C HIS A 780 -22.71 -30.52 11.98
N HIS A 781 -21.37 -30.51 12.05
CA HIS A 781 -20.57 -31.51 12.78
C HIS A 781 -20.18 -31.08 14.20
N THR A 782 -19.67 -32.04 14.98
CA THR A 782 -19.26 -31.90 16.39
C THR A 782 -18.38 -30.67 16.61
N SER A 783 -18.90 -29.72 17.38
CA SER A 783 -18.37 -28.36 17.48
C SER A 783 -18.27 -27.86 18.93
N GLY A 784 -17.39 -26.90 19.14
CA GLY A 784 -17.11 -26.29 20.44
C GLY A 784 -17.08 -24.77 20.33
N LEU A 785 -17.92 -24.08 21.10
CA LEU A 785 -17.90 -22.63 21.24
C LEU A 785 -17.49 -22.27 22.66
N ASN A 786 -16.32 -21.64 22.79
CA ASN A 786 -15.85 -21.06 24.05
C ASN A 786 -15.87 -19.52 24.00
N ARG A 787 -16.10 -18.86 25.14
CA ARG A 787 -16.07 -17.39 25.37
C ARG A 787 -16.85 -16.50 24.38
N CYS A 788 -17.76 -17.07 23.60
CA CYS A 788 -18.58 -16.34 22.62
C CYS A 788 -19.66 -15.50 23.32
N THR A 789 -19.86 -14.26 22.88
CA THR A 789 -20.85 -13.35 23.46
C THR A 789 -21.71 -12.70 22.38
N ASN A 790 -23.04 -12.79 22.51
CA ASN A 790 -23.97 -11.98 21.76
C ASN A 790 -24.56 -10.85 22.63
N ARG A 791 -24.52 -9.63 22.12
CA ARG A 791 -25.21 -8.45 22.66
C ARG A 791 -26.24 -7.87 21.68
N GLY A 792 -26.14 -8.20 20.38
CA GLY A 792 -27.05 -7.72 19.36
C GLY A 792 -28.41 -8.41 19.40
N ASN A 793 -29.50 -7.68 19.14
CA ASN A 793 -30.83 -8.26 19.10
C ASN A 793 -30.98 -9.24 17.93
N ILE A 794 -31.58 -10.41 18.19
CA ILE A 794 -31.75 -11.51 17.25
C ILE A 794 -33.24 -11.67 16.90
N ARG A 795 -33.57 -11.70 15.61
CA ARG A 795 -34.94 -11.89 15.13
C ARG A 795 -35.02 -12.96 14.04
N GLY A 796 -36.00 -13.85 14.14
CA GLY A 796 -36.35 -14.80 13.08
C GLY A 796 -37.80 -15.25 13.19
N ASP A 797 -38.17 -16.29 12.44
CA ASP A 797 -39.46 -16.97 12.55
C ASP A 797 -39.29 -18.34 13.22
N HIS A 798 -38.27 -19.11 12.79
CA HIS A 798 -38.01 -20.49 13.21
C HIS A 798 -36.53 -20.72 13.56
N HIS A 799 -36.27 -21.55 14.58
CA HIS A 799 -34.92 -21.90 15.05
C HIS A 799 -34.05 -20.67 15.36
N VAL A 800 -34.52 -19.84 16.30
CA VAL A 800 -33.93 -18.53 16.65
C VAL A 800 -33.18 -18.60 17.98
N GLY A 801 -31.86 -18.56 17.94
CA GLY A 801 -30.98 -18.65 19.12
C GLY A 801 -30.21 -17.36 19.37
N GLY A 802 -29.97 -17.00 20.63
CA GLY A 802 -29.12 -15.84 20.96
C GLY A 802 -27.67 -16.02 20.51
N LEU A 803 -27.14 -17.25 20.45
CA LEU A 803 -25.87 -17.56 19.78
C LEU A 803 -26.05 -18.45 18.54
N VAL A 804 -26.79 -19.56 18.65
CA VAL A 804 -26.85 -20.57 17.58
C VAL A 804 -28.28 -20.99 17.24
N GLY A 805 -28.63 -20.98 15.95
CA GLY A 805 -29.95 -21.44 15.48
C GLY A 805 -30.13 -22.96 15.54
N ARG A 806 -29.19 -23.72 14.96
CA ARG A 806 -29.20 -25.20 14.96
C ARG A 806 -27.80 -25.82 15.06
N ALA A 807 -27.66 -26.88 15.86
CA ALA A 807 -26.48 -27.72 15.93
C ALA A 807 -26.86 -29.20 15.70
N GLU A 808 -26.40 -29.83 14.61
CA GLU A 808 -26.90 -31.14 14.21
C GLU A 808 -26.21 -32.31 14.92
N ALA A 809 -24.89 -32.25 15.02
CA ALA A 809 -24.10 -33.19 15.84
C ALA A 809 -23.90 -32.68 17.27
N ALA A 810 -23.38 -33.56 18.14
CA ALA A 810 -23.15 -33.25 19.55
C ALA A 810 -22.21 -32.04 19.72
N SER A 811 -22.56 -31.09 20.58
CA SER A 811 -21.87 -29.79 20.66
C SER A 811 -21.74 -29.27 22.09
N THR A 812 -20.62 -28.58 22.35
CA THR A 812 -20.26 -28.03 23.66
C THR A 812 -20.20 -26.51 23.64
N PHE A 813 -20.82 -25.88 24.64
CA PHE A 813 -20.86 -24.43 24.85
C PHE A 813 -20.25 -24.12 26.22
N THR A 814 -19.18 -23.32 26.25
CA THR A 814 -18.44 -23.01 27.47
C THR A 814 -18.30 -21.50 27.62
N TYR A 815 -18.57 -20.95 28.81
CA TYR A 815 -18.47 -19.50 29.11
C TYR A 815 -19.24 -18.58 28.13
N CYS A 816 -20.26 -19.11 27.45
CA CYS A 816 -21.01 -18.40 26.41
C CYS A 816 -22.11 -17.51 27.00
N ARG A 817 -22.32 -16.32 26.42
CA ARG A 817 -23.30 -15.35 26.94
C ARG A 817 -24.18 -14.73 25.88
N ASN A 818 -25.47 -14.57 26.18
CA ASN A 818 -26.38 -13.72 25.42
C ASN A 818 -26.97 -12.62 26.31
N SER A 819 -26.91 -11.37 25.86
CA SER A 819 -27.65 -10.24 26.43
C SER A 819 -28.53 -9.50 25.41
N GLY A 820 -28.50 -9.91 24.13
CA GLY A 820 -29.41 -9.38 23.11
C GLY A 820 -30.78 -10.03 23.20
N ALA A 821 -31.86 -9.28 22.96
CA ALA A 821 -33.20 -9.85 22.95
C ALA A 821 -33.36 -10.85 21.78
N VAL A 822 -33.97 -12.01 22.04
CA VAL A 822 -34.20 -13.08 21.07
C VAL A 822 -35.70 -13.19 20.79
N MET A 823 -36.11 -12.93 19.55
CA MET A 823 -37.52 -12.92 19.16
C MET A 823 -37.80 -13.82 17.96
N ALA A 824 -38.69 -14.79 18.15
CA ALA A 824 -39.32 -15.56 17.08
C ALA A 824 -40.71 -14.99 16.75
N GLY A 825 -40.90 -14.54 15.51
CA GLY A 825 -42.09 -13.84 15.05
C GLY A 825 -43.25 -14.74 14.60
N GLY A 826 -43.01 -16.04 14.38
CA GLY A 826 -44.03 -16.99 13.96
C GLY A 826 -44.51 -16.82 12.51
N GLY A 827 -43.69 -16.25 11.62
CA GLY A 827 -44.02 -16.10 10.20
C GLY A 827 -44.16 -17.44 9.47
N SER A 828 -45.03 -17.47 8.45
CA SER A 828 -45.23 -18.62 7.56
C SER A 828 -44.05 -18.79 6.59
N SER A 829 -42.94 -19.37 7.07
CA SER A 829 -41.69 -19.44 6.30
C SER A 829 -41.76 -20.43 5.12
N MET A 830 -41.12 -20.07 4.00
CA MET A 830 -41.16 -20.78 2.72
C MET A 830 -40.28 -22.05 2.64
N SER A 831 -39.94 -22.68 3.76
CA SER A 831 -39.01 -23.82 3.76
C SER A 831 -39.70 -25.14 3.42
N THR A 832 -39.01 -25.98 2.64
CA THR A 832 -39.37 -27.39 2.42
C THR A 832 -38.90 -28.31 3.54
N ASP A 833 -38.00 -27.85 4.42
CA ASP A 833 -37.69 -28.55 5.66
C ASP A 833 -38.94 -28.54 6.56
N ALA A 834 -39.36 -29.71 7.06
CA ALA A 834 -40.57 -29.85 7.87
C ALA A 834 -40.41 -29.23 9.27
N ILE A 835 -40.59 -27.92 9.38
CA ILE A 835 -40.58 -27.07 10.59
C ILE A 835 -41.69 -27.37 11.61
N ASN A 836 -42.14 -28.62 11.71
CA ASN A 836 -43.18 -29.07 12.63
C ASN A 836 -42.79 -28.86 14.10
N GLN A 837 -41.49 -28.83 14.40
CA GLN A 837 -40.91 -28.63 15.73
C GLN A 837 -39.76 -27.62 15.63
N SER A 838 -39.87 -26.50 16.34
CA SER A 838 -38.92 -25.39 16.24
C SER A 838 -38.58 -24.78 17.60
N GLY A 839 -37.31 -24.42 17.79
CA GLY A 839 -36.81 -23.94 19.08
C GLY A 839 -36.49 -22.45 19.07
N VAL A 840 -36.61 -21.82 20.25
CA VAL A 840 -36.32 -20.40 20.48
C VAL A 840 -35.60 -20.27 21.82
N ALA A 841 -34.37 -19.76 21.86
CA ALA A 841 -33.63 -19.71 23.11
C ALA A 841 -32.49 -18.70 23.20
N GLY A 842 -32.08 -18.37 24.43
CA GLY A 842 -30.98 -17.43 24.69
C GLY A 842 -29.60 -17.89 24.23
N ILE A 843 -29.29 -19.20 24.20
CA ILE A 843 -28.01 -19.69 23.64
C ILE A 843 -28.24 -20.47 22.35
N LEU A 844 -28.88 -21.65 22.42
CA LEU A 844 -29.05 -22.56 21.29
C LEU A 844 -30.53 -22.87 21.05
N ALA A 845 -31.05 -22.48 19.90
CA ALA A 845 -32.45 -22.71 19.56
C ALA A 845 -32.75 -24.21 19.43
N SER A 846 -31.93 -24.97 18.69
CA SER A 846 -32.25 -26.37 18.41
C SER A 846 -31.06 -27.31 18.20
N ALA A 847 -31.23 -28.60 18.51
CA ALA A 847 -30.21 -29.61 18.28
C ALA A 847 -30.70 -31.02 17.91
N GLY A 848 -29.92 -31.68 17.04
CA GLY A 848 -30.05 -33.11 16.73
C GLY A 848 -29.22 -34.00 17.66
N GLY A 849 -28.00 -33.57 17.99
CA GLY A 849 -27.06 -34.30 18.83
C GLY A 849 -27.06 -33.87 20.31
N ALA A 850 -26.31 -34.60 21.13
CA ALA A 850 -26.22 -34.35 22.58
C ALA A 850 -25.54 -33.01 22.89
N LEU A 851 -26.03 -32.32 23.92
CA LEU A 851 -25.59 -30.97 24.26
C LEU A 851 -24.90 -30.92 25.62
N SER A 852 -23.81 -30.15 25.68
CA SER A 852 -23.13 -29.78 26.93
C SER A 852 -23.06 -28.26 27.05
N PHE A 853 -23.65 -27.70 28.10
CA PHE A 853 -23.51 -26.29 28.46
C PHE A 853 -22.78 -26.18 29.80
N VAL A 854 -21.72 -25.39 29.83
CA VAL A 854 -20.91 -25.16 31.03
C VAL A 854 -20.74 -23.66 31.23
N ARG A 855 -21.19 -23.13 32.38
CA ARG A 855 -21.06 -21.71 32.74
C ARG A 855 -21.62 -20.74 31.69
N CYS A 856 -22.76 -21.11 31.09
CA CYS A 856 -23.44 -20.28 30.08
C CYS A 856 -24.54 -19.42 30.71
N LEU A 857 -24.71 -18.18 30.25
CA LEU A 857 -25.71 -17.24 30.77
C LEU A 857 -26.54 -16.60 29.66
N ASN A 858 -27.86 -16.57 29.84
CA ASN A 858 -28.74 -15.67 29.11
C ASN A 858 -29.31 -14.56 30.02
N SER A 859 -29.07 -13.30 29.66
CA SER A 859 -29.71 -12.12 30.23
C SER A 859 -30.60 -11.36 29.25
N GLY A 860 -30.63 -11.74 27.98
CA GLY A 860 -31.55 -11.16 26.98
C GLY A 860 -32.94 -11.80 27.04
N ASP A 861 -33.99 -11.00 26.88
CA ASP A 861 -35.37 -11.51 26.86
C ASP A 861 -35.60 -12.48 25.69
N VAL A 862 -36.30 -13.59 25.96
CA VAL A 862 -36.62 -14.64 24.97
C VAL A 862 -38.13 -14.64 24.72
N THR A 863 -38.56 -14.20 23.55
CA THR A 863 -39.98 -14.10 23.18
C THR A 863 -40.30 -14.94 21.95
N ALA A 864 -41.30 -15.81 22.05
CA ALA A 864 -41.81 -16.59 20.93
C ALA A 864 -43.30 -16.33 20.69
N VAL A 865 -43.64 -15.88 19.49
CA VAL A 865 -45.03 -15.72 19.03
C VAL A 865 -45.39 -16.92 18.16
N SER A 866 -46.52 -17.56 18.44
CA SER A 866 -47.00 -18.69 17.64
C SER A 866 -47.86 -18.20 16.47
N GLY A 867 -47.30 -18.25 15.26
CA GLY A 867 -48.11 -18.45 14.06
C GLY A 867 -48.68 -19.87 14.06
N GLY A 868 -49.90 -20.04 13.54
CA GLY A 868 -50.57 -21.34 13.52
C GLY A 868 -49.93 -22.32 12.54
N GLY A 869 -49.00 -23.16 13.01
CA GLY A 869 -48.38 -24.21 12.20
C GLY A 869 -47.30 -25.04 12.89
N SER A 870 -46.47 -24.42 13.74
CA SER A 870 -45.26 -25.07 14.30
C SER A 870 -45.34 -25.31 15.82
N SER A 871 -44.82 -26.46 16.26
CA SER A 871 -44.61 -26.75 17.69
C SER A 871 -43.40 -25.99 18.20
N LEU A 872 -43.62 -24.90 18.94
CA LEU A 872 -42.53 -24.09 19.49
C LEU A 872 -42.02 -24.62 20.85
N TYR A 873 -40.71 -24.51 21.07
CA TYR A 873 -40.00 -24.92 22.28
C TYR A 873 -39.11 -23.77 22.77
N VAL A 874 -39.50 -23.11 23.86
CA VAL A 874 -38.94 -21.82 24.30
C VAL A 874 -38.10 -21.96 25.57
N GLY A 875 -36.80 -21.67 25.52
CA GLY A 875 -35.87 -21.91 26.62
C GLY A 875 -34.98 -20.72 26.95
N GLY A 876 -34.62 -20.50 28.22
CA GLY A 876 -33.62 -19.48 28.57
C GLY A 876 -32.24 -19.76 27.98
N ILE A 877 -31.81 -21.03 27.96
CA ILE A 877 -30.52 -21.47 27.38
C ILE A 877 -30.74 -22.32 26.12
N SER A 878 -31.56 -23.37 26.19
CA SER A 878 -31.76 -24.33 25.09
C SER A 878 -33.22 -24.57 24.75
N GLY A 879 -33.56 -24.52 23.46
CA GLY A 879 -34.91 -24.79 22.95
C GLY A 879 -35.16 -26.29 22.69
N TYR A 880 -35.41 -26.64 21.43
CA TYR A 880 -35.79 -27.97 20.98
C TYR A 880 -34.57 -28.91 20.84
N THR A 881 -34.53 -30.02 21.59
CA THR A 881 -33.42 -30.99 21.52
C THR A 881 -33.92 -32.43 21.55
N ASN A 882 -33.53 -33.24 20.57
CA ASN A 882 -33.92 -34.67 20.49
C ASN A 882 -33.00 -35.63 21.29
N ALA A 883 -31.87 -35.13 21.79
CA ALA A 883 -30.86 -35.91 22.49
C ALA A 883 -30.80 -35.61 24.00
N ALA A 884 -29.72 -36.06 24.66
CA ALA A 884 -29.42 -35.70 26.04
C ALA A 884 -28.94 -34.24 26.14
N VAL A 885 -29.39 -33.56 27.20
CA VAL A 885 -28.96 -32.19 27.55
C VAL A 885 -28.26 -32.23 28.90
N THR A 886 -27.00 -31.82 28.94
CA THR A 886 -26.21 -31.63 30.16
C THR A 886 -25.97 -30.13 30.35
N MET A 887 -26.33 -29.61 31.52
CA MET A 887 -26.06 -28.21 31.91
C MET A 887 -25.38 -28.18 33.27
N SER A 888 -24.22 -27.54 33.37
CA SER A 888 -23.58 -27.23 34.66
C SER A 888 -23.31 -25.73 34.78
N ASP A 889 -23.59 -25.19 35.96
CA ASP A 889 -23.27 -23.82 36.37
C ASP A 889 -23.92 -22.73 35.46
N CYS A 890 -25.03 -23.06 34.79
CA CYS A 890 -25.71 -22.21 33.82
C CYS A 890 -26.81 -21.34 34.43
N GLY A 891 -27.11 -20.19 33.82
CA GLY A 891 -28.07 -19.23 34.36
C GLY A 891 -28.98 -18.60 33.30
N ASN A 892 -30.20 -18.23 33.71
CA ASN A 892 -31.06 -17.34 32.96
C ASN A 892 -31.59 -16.20 33.85
N THR A 893 -31.47 -14.97 33.38
CA THR A 893 -32.01 -13.75 34.03
C THR A 893 -32.93 -12.97 33.10
N GLY A 894 -32.78 -13.13 31.78
CA GLY A 894 -33.69 -12.58 30.76
C GLY A 894 -35.10 -13.15 30.89
N HIS A 895 -36.12 -12.33 30.65
CA HIS A 895 -37.51 -12.74 30.81
C HIS A 895 -37.98 -13.58 29.61
N LEU A 896 -38.82 -14.59 29.87
CA LEU A 896 -39.27 -15.54 28.87
C LEU A 896 -40.77 -15.39 28.61
N ARG A 897 -41.14 -15.24 27.34
CA ARG A 897 -42.53 -15.22 26.86
C ARG A 897 -42.75 -16.43 25.96
N GLY A 898 -43.24 -17.50 26.57
CA GLY A 898 -43.36 -18.84 26.00
C GLY A 898 -44.66 -19.06 25.24
N SER A 899 -44.60 -19.86 24.18
CA SER A 899 -45.71 -20.27 23.34
C SER A 899 -45.41 -21.65 22.74
N GLY A 900 -46.42 -22.45 22.41
CA GLY A 900 -46.25 -23.78 21.81
C GLY A 900 -46.03 -24.92 22.81
N VAL A 901 -45.43 -26.03 22.38
CA VAL A 901 -45.44 -27.29 23.17
C VAL A 901 -44.78 -27.15 24.53
N ALA A 902 -43.64 -26.46 24.65
CA ALA A 902 -42.94 -26.35 25.93
C ALA A 902 -42.24 -25.00 26.13
N ALA A 903 -42.24 -24.53 27.37
CA ALA A 903 -41.53 -23.31 27.78
C ALA A 903 -40.80 -23.51 29.13
N ALA A 904 -39.54 -23.10 29.26
CA ALA A 904 -38.82 -23.22 30.53
C ALA A 904 -37.63 -22.28 30.74
N GLY A 905 -37.33 -21.99 32.00
CA GLY A 905 -36.29 -21.03 32.41
C GLY A 905 -34.87 -21.35 31.94
N LEU A 906 -34.51 -22.63 31.72
CA LEU A 906 -33.23 -23.04 31.11
C LEU A 906 -33.43 -23.89 29.86
N ALA A 907 -34.07 -25.06 30.00
CA ALA A 907 -34.18 -26.06 28.94
C ALA A 907 -35.63 -26.34 28.55
N ALA A 908 -36.06 -25.90 27.36
CA ALA A 908 -37.43 -26.12 26.89
C ALA A 908 -37.76 -27.61 26.67
N MET A 909 -36.75 -28.42 26.33
CA MET A 909 -36.91 -29.85 26.10
C MET A 909 -35.63 -30.59 26.47
N CYS A 910 -35.71 -31.43 27.50
CA CYS A 910 -34.78 -32.53 27.72
C CYS A 910 -35.45 -33.81 27.21
N HIS A 911 -34.93 -34.47 26.17
CA HIS A 911 -35.61 -35.65 25.58
C HIS A 911 -35.09 -37.00 26.11
N ALA A 912 -33.81 -37.09 26.50
CA ALA A 912 -33.26 -38.33 27.08
C ALA A 912 -33.35 -38.33 28.62
N ASN A 913 -33.61 -39.49 29.21
CA ASN A 913 -33.55 -39.72 30.68
C ASN A 913 -32.15 -39.51 31.28
N THR A 914 -31.10 -39.47 30.44
CA THR A 914 -29.73 -39.14 30.81
C THR A 914 -29.46 -37.63 30.90
N SER A 915 -30.45 -36.78 30.62
CA SER A 915 -30.31 -35.32 30.71
C SER A 915 -30.17 -34.87 32.17
N THR A 916 -29.20 -33.99 32.42
CA THR A 916 -28.86 -33.50 33.76
C THR A 916 -28.71 -31.99 33.77
N ILE A 917 -29.23 -31.33 34.81
CA ILE A 917 -29.03 -29.90 35.06
C ILE A 917 -28.53 -29.75 36.50
N THR A 918 -27.34 -29.19 36.67
CA THR A 918 -26.62 -29.13 37.94
C THR A 918 -26.13 -27.71 38.24
N ASN A 919 -26.23 -27.27 39.50
CA ASN A 919 -25.76 -25.95 39.96
C ASN A 919 -26.30 -24.76 39.11
N SER A 920 -27.50 -24.89 38.53
CA SER A 920 -27.98 -24.00 37.47
C SER A 920 -29.33 -23.35 37.82
N TYR A 921 -29.65 -22.19 37.24
CA TYR A 921 -30.73 -21.36 37.76
C TYR A 921 -31.54 -20.56 36.75
N ASN A 922 -32.70 -20.09 37.20
CA ASN A 922 -33.48 -19.07 36.52
C ASN A 922 -33.99 -17.99 37.50
N GLN A 923 -33.57 -16.74 37.30
CA GLN A 923 -34.14 -15.55 37.94
C GLN A 923 -35.16 -14.83 37.02
N GLY A 924 -35.16 -15.14 35.72
CA GLY A 924 -36.03 -14.52 34.73
C GLY A 924 -37.50 -14.87 34.94
N ASN A 925 -38.37 -13.86 34.84
CA ASN A 925 -39.82 -14.03 34.90
C ASN A 925 -40.32 -14.82 33.69
N LEU A 926 -41.26 -15.74 33.91
CA LEU A 926 -41.78 -16.66 32.90
C LEU A 926 -43.26 -16.36 32.63
N THR A 927 -43.61 -16.05 31.38
CA THR A 927 -44.99 -15.91 30.92
C THR A 927 -45.34 -17.07 29.99
N TYR A 928 -46.36 -17.85 30.34
CA TYR A 928 -46.87 -18.94 29.51
C TYR A 928 -48.17 -18.51 28.82
N ASN A 929 -48.21 -18.58 27.50
CA ASN A 929 -49.38 -18.20 26.70
C ASN A 929 -50.42 -19.34 26.62
N SER A 930 -51.60 -19.06 26.07
CA SER A 930 -52.73 -20.01 25.98
C SER A 930 -52.47 -21.23 25.10
N SER A 931 -51.41 -21.18 24.28
CA SER A 931 -50.88 -22.26 23.46
C SER A 931 -49.84 -23.13 24.18
N THR A 932 -49.41 -22.78 25.40
CA THR A 932 -48.37 -23.51 26.13
C THR A 932 -48.90 -24.84 26.66
N SER A 933 -48.28 -25.96 26.27
CA SER A 933 -48.72 -27.31 26.70
C SER A 933 -48.00 -27.84 27.93
N THR A 934 -46.77 -27.40 28.20
CA THR A 934 -46.02 -27.64 29.45
C THR A 934 -45.10 -26.46 29.81
N GLY A 935 -44.91 -26.21 31.11
CA GLY A 935 -44.12 -25.07 31.62
C GLY A 935 -43.24 -25.43 32.82
N GLY A 936 -41.98 -25.00 32.85
CA GLY A 936 -41.06 -25.31 33.97
C GLY A 936 -40.16 -24.15 34.39
N GLY A 937 -40.04 -23.91 35.71
CA GLY A 937 -39.12 -22.89 36.23
C GLY A 937 -37.66 -23.10 35.81
N ILE A 938 -37.25 -24.36 35.61
CA ILE A 938 -35.92 -24.76 35.12
C ILE A 938 -35.99 -25.54 33.79
N THR A 939 -36.77 -26.62 33.72
CA THR A 939 -36.88 -27.45 32.49
C THR A 939 -38.30 -27.93 32.25
N SER A 940 -38.68 -28.21 31.00
CA SER A 940 -39.90 -28.97 30.71
C SER A 940 -39.56 -30.42 30.37
N ALA A 941 -40.16 -31.36 31.11
CA ALA A 941 -39.95 -32.79 30.92
C ALA A 941 -40.89 -33.31 29.82
N VAL A 942 -40.33 -33.60 28.65
CA VAL A 942 -41.06 -34.00 27.45
C VAL A 942 -40.71 -35.46 27.14
N ASN A 943 -41.61 -36.38 27.48
CA ASN A 943 -41.45 -37.84 27.35
C ASN A 943 -40.25 -38.44 28.12
N SER A 944 -39.70 -37.72 29.10
CA SER A 944 -38.43 -38.03 29.75
C SER A 944 -38.44 -37.76 31.26
N ARG A 945 -37.40 -38.20 31.97
CA ARG A 945 -37.19 -37.98 33.41
C ARG A 945 -35.82 -37.35 33.67
N PRO A 946 -35.62 -36.04 33.38
CA PRO A 946 -34.34 -35.38 33.59
C PRO A 946 -34.01 -35.27 35.08
N THR A 947 -32.73 -35.24 35.42
CA THR A 947 -32.28 -35.03 36.82
C THR A 947 -31.91 -33.57 37.03
N LEU A 948 -32.49 -32.95 38.07
CA LEU A 948 -32.18 -31.60 38.54
C LEU A 948 -31.46 -31.70 39.88
N LYS A 949 -30.28 -31.09 40.01
CA LYS A 949 -29.52 -31.05 41.26
C LYS A 949 -29.00 -29.64 41.56
N ASN A 950 -29.10 -29.18 42.81
CA ASN A 950 -28.59 -27.86 43.23
C ASN A 950 -29.13 -26.69 42.37
N CYS A 951 -30.37 -26.78 41.88
CA CYS A 951 -30.93 -25.80 40.95
C CYS A 951 -31.89 -24.83 41.66
N TYR A 952 -31.95 -23.56 41.24
CA TYR A 952 -32.82 -22.55 41.85
C TYR A 952 -33.67 -21.73 40.86
N PHE A 953 -34.97 -21.56 41.17
CA PHE A 953 -35.89 -20.70 40.41
C PHE A 953 -36.49 -19.58 41.28
N SER A 954 -36.31 -18.32 40.87
CA SER A 954 -36.74 -17.16 41.68
C SER A 954 -37.37 -15.98 40.93
N GLY A 955 -37.61 -16.14 39.63
CA GLY A 955 -38.53 -15.29 38.88
C GLY A 955 -40.00 -15.66 39.17
N THR A 956 -40.93 -14.81 38.74
CA THR A 956 -42.38 -15.09 38.83
C THR A 956 -42.87 -15.93 37.64
N VAL A 957 -43.99 -16.65 37.80
CA VAL A 957 -44.75 -17.25 36.69
C VAL A 957 -46.04 -16.45 36.48
N SER A 958 -46.36 -16.16 35.22
CA SER A 958 -47.65 -15.64 34.77
C SER A 958 -48.23 -16.58 33.71
N ILE A 959 -49.55 -16.80 33.74
CA ILE A 959 -50.26 -17.72 32.84
C ILE A 959 -51.39 -16.96 32.15
N VAL A 960 -51.34 -16.89 30.82
CA VAL A 960 -52.37 -16.26 29.98
C VAL A 960 -53.26 -17.35 29.41
N GLY A 961 -54.28 -17.77 30.15
CA GLY A 961 -55.19 -18.86 29.78
C GLY A 961 -55.17 -20.02 30.78
N LYS A 962 -55.27 -21.26 30.31
CA LYS A 962 -55.33 -22.47 31.16
C LYS A 962 -54.22 -23.46 30.79
N LEU A 963 -53.20 -23.53 31.63
CA LEU A 963 -52.11 -24.52 31.59
C LEU A 963 -52.22 -25.44 32.81
N THR A 964 -52.10 -26.76 32.63
CA THR A 964 -52.21 -27.76 33.71
C THR A 964 -50.91 -28.51 33.99
N ASN A 965 -49.96 -28.50 33.06
CA ASN A 965 -48.70 -29.26 33.18
C ASN A 965 -47.55 -28.29 33.48
N TYR A 966 -47.51 -27.74 34.70
CA TYR A 966 -46.48 -26.76 35.06
C TYR A 966 -46.09 -26.80 36.54
N GLY A 967 -44.84 -26.43 36.82
CA GLY A 967 -44.36 -26.28 38.19
C GLY A 967 -43.02 -25.55 38.31
N ASN A 968 -42.70 -25.19 39.56
CA ASN A 968 -41.58 -24.31 39.90
C ASN A 968 -40.21 -24.88 39.51
N MET A 969 -40.08 -26.21 39.34
CA MET A 969 -38.88 -26.82 38.75
C MET A 969 -39.15 -27.33 37.34
N SER A 970 -40.20 -28.15 37.17
CA SER A 970 -40.56 -28.73 35.87
C SER A 970 -42.04 -29.03 35.71
N GLY A 971 -42.55 -28.89 34.48
CA GLY A 971 -43.84 -29.42 34.05
C GLY A 971 -43.65 -30.68 33.20
N SER A 972 -44.56 -31.66 33.33
CA SER A 972 -44.48 -32.96 32.66
C SER A 972 -45.49 -33.08 31.52
N TYR A 973 -45.00 -33.19 30.28
CA TYR A 973 -45.85 -33.39 29.10
C TYR A 973 -46.20 -34.88 28.90
N ASN A 974 -47.35 -35.15 28.27
CA ASN A 974 -47.93 -36.46 27.96
C ASN A 974 -48.24 -37.43 29.14
N HIS A 975 -47.46 -37.48 30.22
CA HIS A 975 -47.74 -38.38 31.36
C HIS A 975 -47.10 -37.90 32.67
N SER A 976 -47.82 -38.09 33.78
CA SER A 976 -47.32 -37.98 35.16
C SER A 976 -46.05 -38.79 35.48
N ASN A 977 -45.75 -39.85 34.72
CA ASN A 977 -44.54 -40.66 34.89
C ASN A 977 -43.26 -39.96 34.38
N TYR A 978 -43.39 -38.88 33.62
CA TYR A 978 -42.30 -38.07 33.08
C TYR A 978 -41.96 -36.88 34.00
N THR A 979 -41.88 -37.14 35.31
CA THR A 979 -41.50 -36.13 36.33
C THR A 979 -39.98 -36.08 36.48
N ALA A 980 -39.45 -34.85 36.56
CA ALA A 980 -38.03 -34.60 36.76
C ALA A 980 -37.60 -34.97 38.20
N HIS A 981 -36.46 -35.65 38.32
CA HIS A 981 -35.90 -36.03 39.63
C HIS A 981 -35.17 -34.84 40.25
N CYS A 982 -35.77 -34.22 41.27
CA CYS A 982 -35.22 -33.04 41.94
C CYS A 982 -34.49 -33.44 43.24
N THR A 983 -33.23 -33.01 43.37
CA THR A 983 -32.40 -33.17 44.57
C THR A 983 -31.78 -31.83 44.95
N ASP A 984 -31.87 -31.42 46.21
CA ASP A 984 -31.37 -30.12 46.70
C ASP A 984 -31.77 -28.94 45.78
N CYS A 985 -33.01 -28.96 45.28
CA CYS A 985 -33.54 -27.92 44.40
C CYS A 985 -34.44 -26.94 45.16
N TYR A 986 -34.41 -25.67 44.73
CA TYR A 986 -35.02 -24.55 45.42
C TYR A 986 -35.93 -23.75 44.50
N SER A 987 -37.06 -23.27 45.02
CA SER A 987 -37.86 -22.27 44.31
C SER A 987 -38.57 -21.32 45.25
N ILE A 988 -38.79 -20.07 44.82
CA ILE A 988 -39.78 -19.23 45.52
C ILE A 988 -41.12 -19.93 45.58
N ASP A 989 -41.86 -19.82 46.69
CA ASP A 989 -43.19 -20.40 46.71
C ASP A 989 -44.11 -19.65 45.74
N GLN A 990 -44.83 -20.42 44.93
CA GLN A 990 -45.82 -19.91 44.01
C GLN A 990 -47.11 -20.67 44.30
N THR A 991 -48.15 -19.92 44.65
CA THR A 991 -49.45 -20.43 45.09
C THR A 991 -50.23 -21.13 43.96
N ALA A 992 -49.78 -21.00 42.72
CA ALA A 992 -50.29 -21.68 41.54
C ALA A 992 -49.28 -22.73 41.05
N LYS A 993 -49.68 -24.01 41.06
CA LYS A 993 -48.95 -25.17 40.53
C LYS A 993 -49.92 -26.03 39.71
N GLY A 994 -49.39 -26.76 38.73
CA GLY A 994 -50.19 -27.65 37.88
C GLY A 994 -50.58 -28.97 38.54
N THR A 995 -51.08 -29.91 37.73
CA THR A 995 -51.37 -31.29 38.15
C THR A 995 -50.26 -32.27 37.78
N ASN A 996 -49.49 -31.99 36.72
CA ASN A 996 -48.37 -32.83 36.24
C ASN A 996 -47.06 -32.03 36.30
N TYR A 997 -46.31 -32.16 37.39
CA TYR A 997 -45.13 -31.32 37.65
C TYR A 997 -44.14 -31.96 38.63
N ALA A 998 -42.92 -31.41 38.66
CA ALA A 998 -41.93 -31.61 39.71
C ALA A 998 -41.77 -30.33 40.54
N ALA A 999 -41.82 -30.49 41.86
CA ALA A 999 -41.62 -29.41 42.84
C ALA A 999 -40.13 -29.24 43.19
N ALA A 1000 -39.79 -28.09 43.78
CA ALA A 1000 -38.53 -27.94 44.49
C ALA A 1000 -38.54 -28.78 45.78
N ASN A 1001 -37.38 -29.24 46.22
CA ASN A 1001 -37.23 -29.92 47.52
C ASN A 1001 -37.32 -28.91 48.69
N HIS A 1002 -37.01 -27.64 48.40
CA HIS A 1002 -36.92 -26.57 49.38
C HIS A 1002 -37.62 -25.30 48.88
N THR A 1003 -38.38 -24.68 49.77
CA THR A 1003 -39.03 -23.38 49.52
C THR A 1003 -38.06 -22.24 49.81
N ILE A 1004 -38.06 -21.24 48.94
CA ILE A 1004 -37.54 -19.90 49.18
C ILE A 1004 -38.74 -19.00 49.49
N THR A 1005 -38.61 -18.12 50.49
CA THR A 1005 -39.43 -16.92 50.63
C THR A 1005 -38.53 -15.69 50.49
N ARG A 1006 -39.12 -14.49 50.36
CA ARG A 1006 -38.37 -13.24 50.52
C ARG A 1006 -38.80 -12.53 51.80
N ASN A 1007 -37.86 -11.92 52.52
CA ASN A 1007 -38.17 -11.08 53.68
C ASN A 1007 -38.64 -9.67 53.24
N THR A 1008 -38.88 -8.80 54.22
CA THR A 1008 -39.21 -7.37 54.04
C THR A 1008 -38.21 -6.62 53.16
N ASP A 1009 -36.95 -7.03 53.25
CA ASP A 1009 -35.79 -6.39 52.64
C ASP A 1009 -35.44 -7.04 51.28
N ASN A 1010 -36.35 -7.89 50.77
CA ASN A 1010 -36.28 -8.60 49.49
C ASN A 1010 -35.13 -9.64 49.38
N GLU A 1011 -34.52 -9.97 50.52
CA GLU A 1011 -33.53 -11.04 50.68
C GLU A 1011 -34.18 -12.42 50.75
N TYR A 1012 -33.42 -13.46 50.47
CA TYR A 1012 -33.91 -14.81 50.27
C TYR A 1012 -33.79 -15.64 51.54
N VAL A 1013 -34.94 -16.12 52.02
CA VAL A 1013 -35.08 -16.92 53.24
C VAL A 1013 -35.37 -18.38 52.87
N THR A 1014 -34.69 -19.35 53.49
CA THR A 1014 -35.03 -20.79 53.36
C THR A 1014 -34.69 -21.57 54.63
N SER A 1015 -35.33 -22.74 54.80
CA SER A 1015 -35.08 -23.66 55.91
C SER A 1015 -33.80 -24.49 55.75
N SER A 1016 -33.20 -24.56 54.55
CA SER A 1016 -31.94 -25.26 54.28
C SER A 1016 -30.77 -24.30 53.98
N ARG A 1017 -30.61 -23.28 54.83
CA ARG A 1017 -29.69 -22.12 54.64
C ARG A 1017 -28.32 -22.52 54.08
N THR A 1018 -27.62 -23.45 54.75
CA THR A 1018 -26.26 -23.86 54.38
C THR A 1018 -26.19 -24.48 52.99
N ARG A 1019 -27.12 -25.36 52.62
CA ARG A 1019 -27.08 -26.01 51.29
C ARG A 1019 -27.41 -25.05 50.15
N LEU A 1020 -28.31 -24.08 50.37
CA LEU A 1020 -28.58 -23.03 49.39
C LEU A 1020 -27.36 -22.11 49.24
N ARG A 1021 -26.80 -21.64 50.36
CA ARG A 1021 -25.57 -20.84 50.38
C ARG A 1021 -24.42 -21.57 49.72
N ASP A 1022 -24.19 -22.84 50.02
CA ASP A 1022 -23.10 -23.61 49.44
C ASP A 1022 -23.33 -23.86 47.93
N ALA A 1023 -24.56 -24.09 47.47
CA ALA A 1023 -24.86 -24.20 46.04
C ALA A 1023 -24.64 -22.87 45.30
N LEU A 1024 -25.07 -21.76 45.90
CA LEU A 1024 -24.90 -20.40 45.38
C LEU A 1024 -23.44 -19.97 45.39
N ASN A 1025 -22.70 -20.23 46.46
CA ASN A 1025 -21.28 -19.95 46.62
C ASN A 1025 -20.43 -20.85 45.73
N ASN A 1026 -20.81 -22.11 45.48
CA ASN A 1026 -20.13 -22.94 44.49
C ASN A 1026 -20.40 -22.46 43.05
N TRP A 1027 -21.62 -21.99 42.75
CA TRP A 1027 -21.92 -21.36 41.47
C TRP A 1027 -21.16 -20.03 41.29
N GLN A 1028 -21.11 -19.18 42.33
CA GLN A 1028 -20.29 -17.98 42.36
C GLN A 1028 -18.83 -18.35 42.17
N ASN A 1029 -18.23 -19.21 43.01
CA ASN A 1029 -16.83 -19.60 42.91
C ASN A 1029 -16.48 -20.31 41.58
N SER A 1030 -17.45 -20.94 40.91
CA SER A 1030 -17.27 -21.46 39.55
C SER A 1030 -17.38 -20.40 38.45
N ASN A 1031 -17.89 -19.19 38.74
CA ASN A 1031 -18.11 -18.08 37.79
C ASN A 1031 -17.44 -16.73 38.18
N THR A 1032 -16.87 -16.58 39.38
CA THR A 1032 -16.16 -15.38 39.86
C THR A 1032 -14.82 -15.18 39.16
N ALA A 1033 -14.37 -16.13 38.34
CA ALA A 1033 -13.28 -16.00 37.38
C ALA A 1033 -13.83 -15.90 35.94
N TYR A 1034 -13.29 -14.96 35.15
CA TYR A 1034 -13.38 -14.89 33.68
C TYR A 1034 -12.46 -13.76 33.18
N SER A 1035 -12.60 -12.55 33.74
CA SER A 1035 -11.42 -11.76 34.15
C SER A 1035 -11.04 -12.02 35.61
N THR A 1036 -11.86 -12.62 36.47
CA THR A 1036 -13.04 -12.07 37.21
C THR A 1036 -14.22 -11.32 36.53
N TRP A 1037 -14.95 -11.99 35.63
CA TRP A 1037 -16.24 -11.58 34.98
C TRP A 1037 -16.35 -10.27 34.15
N SER A 1038 -15.41 -9.35 34.26
CA SER A 1038 -15.13 -8.19 33.39
C SER A 1038 -16.24 -7.12 33.26
N SER A 1039 -16.45 -6.39 34.36
CA SER A 1039 -16.74 -4.94 34.45
C SER A 1039 -18.17 -4.39 34.67
N SER A 1040 -19.27 -5.11 34.40
CA SER A 1040 -20.60 -4.72 34.94
C SER A 1040 -21.66 -5.81 34.74
N CYS A 1041 -22.83 -5.60 35.35
CA CYS A 1041 -24.02 -6.45 35.23
C CYS A 1041 -23.89 -7.88 35.79
N HIS A 1042 -23.18 -8.05 36.92
CA HIS A 1042 -23.67 -9.02 37.89
C HIS A 1042 -25.13 -8.64 38.17
N THR A 1043 -26.10 -9.49 37.80
CA THR A 1043 -27.24 -9.67 38.70
C THR A 1043 -26.63 -10.04 40.04
N GLU A 1044 -26.87 -9.22 41.06
CA GLU A 1044 -26.54 -9.62 42.43
C GLU A 1044 -27.05 -11.06 42.63
N LEU A 1045 -26.30 -11.87 43.37
CA LEU A 1045 -26.91 -13.11 43.84
C LEU A 1045 -28.18 -12.76 44.62
N PRO A 1046 -29.12 -13.70 44.73
CA PRO A 1046 -30.10 -13.69 45.81
C PRO A 1046 -29.42 -13.29 47.13
N ARG A 1047 -29.59 -12.03 47.59
CA ARG A 1047 -29.04 -11.58 48.87
C ARG A 1047 -29.57 -12.52 49.94
N LEU A 1048 -28.68 -13.19 50.67
CA LEU A 1048 -29.09 -14.19 51.65
C LEU A 1048 -29.19 -13.53 53.01
N SER A 1049 -30.32 -13.69 53.71
CA SER A 1049 -30.61 -13.00 54.98
C SER A 1049 -29.83 -13.59 56.18
N TRP A 1050 -28.60 -14.04 55.95
CA TRP A 1050 -27.67 -14.68 56.88
C TRP A 1050 -26.21 -14.56 56.40
N GLU A 1051 -25.90 -13.64 55.47
CA GLU A 1051 -24.52 -13.34 55.08
C GLU A 1051 -23.81 -12.38 56.05
N ASP A 1052 -24.58 -11.70 56.92
CA ASP A 1052 -24.12 -10.90 58.06
C ASP A 1052 -24.20 -11.64 59.42
N GLU A 1053 -24.44 -12.97 59.43
CA GLU A 1053 -24.46 -13.88 60.62
C GLU A 1053 -23.29 -14.90 60.62
#